data_AF-A0A2A5FJ33-F1
#
_entry.id   AF-A0A2A5FJ33-F1
#
_cell.length_a   1.000
_cell.length_b   1.000
_cell.length_c   1.000
_cell.angle_alpha   90.00
_cell.angle_beta   90.00
_cell.angle_gamma   90.00
#
_symmetry.space_group_name_H-M   'P 1'
#
loop_
_entity.id
_entity.type
_entity.pdbx_description
1 polymer ?
#
loop_
_entity_poly.entity_id
_entity_poly.type
_entity_poly.pdbx_seq_one_letter_code
_entity_poly.pdbx_strand_id
1 'polypeptide(L)'
;MAEELQIEFQKWEGTGNTFLIINSLRGDLDVDLSNLDDKVVERICHKENADGVIVLGESSELGADFKCDYRNSDGSRSFCGNGTRAAFAFARREGMVGDFAVFEACDGLHDVKQNSTYDLPSVKFRPVGEPVRLLEGEFAGDFFLDTGSPHHLHYVDSEKELREFDLEGFGKKVRNSKTYLPSGTNVNLMLDGEEGEIRLRTYERGVEGETKACGTGAVAAALTDYSINAGEKRRKVIMEGGELFIEFSKKDEVWLSGKASEMRRGVMKILGVFLMFIGLINSQLQAQWYENLSDEAVVSVLTASPGSDTYSAFGHTAIRIYDPIEIPIVDWVFNYGTFSFSDDFYIKFLKGHLDYKLTAAPFEIFNKSYLDQRRGLIEQVLHLSPDEVRSVASFLSWNLQEENSVYRYEFFRDNCASRVIVVLKSSLGDSFRANCEADGRTFRDGLGPYIDGSPWTSLGMDFALGPQADKIMPPCGALYIPDDLSKALLRMTINGEPLTTEDDKNELLIVEGSWFSGSPEGSMARNIPTAIMVILALTICLLRFKSRNVPASNPKIYSTLFIVFKGIILSLASLLGLLLLVMWIFTDHTDIWANWNLLWTLPATVYFIPNNSPLKATLTYTSVVLIASYLLLSPGILPQFTSISLWCAAISVFLAVYPIKINRL
;
A
#
# COMPACT_ATOMS: atom_id res chain seq x y z
N MET A 1 -15.80 21.71 -24.38
CA MET A 1 -16.76 20.58 -24.43
C MET A 1 -16.06 19.43 -23.74
N ALA A 2 -16.37 19.14 -22.47
CA ALA A 2 -15.84 17.94 -21.83
C ALA A 2 -16.61 16.77 -22.43
N GLU A 3 -15.89 15.82 -23.01
CA GLU A 3 -16.49 14.56 -23.44
C GLU A 3 -16.97 13.84 -22.17
N GLU A 4 -18.27 13.53 -22.10
CA GLU A 4 -18.81 12.64 -21.08
C GLU A 4 -18.13 11.28 -21.24
N LEU A 5 -17.43 10.79 -20.20
CA LEU A 5 -16.93 9.42 -20.22
C LEU A 5 -18.14 8.48 -20.20
N GLN A 6 -18.32 7.78 -21.30
CA GLN A 6 -19.37 6.82 -21.49
C GLN A 6 -18.78 5.42 -21.31
N ILE A 7 -19.09 4.79 -20.17
CA ILE A 7 -18.70 3.41 -19.91
C ILE A 7 -19.87 2.51 -20.28
N GLU A 8 -19.66 1.67 -21.28
CA GLU A 8 -20.59 0.58 -21.57
C GLU A 8 -20.53 -0.47 -20.45
N PHE A 9 -21.70 -0.88 -19.97
CA PHE A 9 -21.81 -2.00 -19.05
C PHE A 9 -22.92 -2.94 -19.51
N GLN A 10 -22.81 -4.18 -19.06
CA GLN A 10 -23.90 -5.15 -19.12
C GLN A 10 -24.29 -5.49 -17.70
N LYS A 11 -25.57 -5.31 -17.38
CA LYS A 11 -26.13 -5.81 -16.13
C LYS A 11 -26.45 -7.29 -16.29
N TRP A 12 -25.86 -8.11 -15.45
CA TRP A 12 -26.03 -9.56 -15.42
C TRP A 12 -26.60 -9.99 -14.07
N GLU A 13 -27.29 -11.12 -14.07
CA GLU A 13 -27.76 -11.78 -12.86
C GLU A 13 -27.12 -13.17 -12.78
N GLY A 14 -26.53 -13.52 -11.64
CA GLY A 14 -26.04 -14.85 -11.30
C GLY A 14 -26.83 -15.42 -10.13
N THR A 15 -27.78 -16.31 -10.40
CA THR A 15 -28.69 -16.93 -9.41
C THR A 15 -29.26 -15.92 -8.40
N GLY A 16 -29.86 -14.83 -8.86
CA GLY A 16 -30.48 -13.81 -8.01
C GLY A 16 -29.57 -12.68 -7.51
N ASN A 17 -28.24 -12.80 -7.61
CA ASN A 17 -27.34 -11.64 -7.43
C ASN A 17 -27.15 -10.89 -8.74
N THR A 18 -27.08 -9.57 -8.70
CA THR A 18 -26.96 -8.71 -9.87
C THR A 18 -25.63 -7.97 -9.93
N PHE A 19 -25.00 -7.96 -11.09
CA PHE A 19 -23.67 -7.40 -11.31
C PHE A 19 -23.66 -6.47 -12.52
N LEU A 20 -22.88 -5.41 -12.46
CA LEU A 20 -22.55 -4.58 -13.63
C LEU A 20 -21.19 -5.02 -14.15
N ILE A 21 -21.18 -5.68 -15.30
CA ILE A 21 -19.97 -6.17 -15.94
C ILE A 21 -19.50 -5.12 -16.94
N ILE A 22 -18.27 -4.64 -16.75
CA ILE A 22 -17.59 -3.68 -17.62
C ILE A 22 -16.42 -4.40 -18.29
N ASN A 23 -16.34 -4.30 -19.60
CA ASN A 23 -15.25 -4.89 -20.38
C ASN A 23 -14.16 -3.84 -20.62
N SER A 24 -13.05 -3.92 -19.89
CA SER A 24 -11.94 -2.98 -20.04
C SER A 24 -10.95 -3.39 -21.13
N LEU A 25 -11.21 -4.46 -21.88
CA LEU A 25 -10.38 -4.90 -23.02
C LEU A 25 -10.76 -4.21 -24.34
N ARG A 26 -11.89 -3.51 -24.37
CA ARG A 26 -12.24 -2.65 -25.51
C ARG A 26 -11.39 -1.39 -25.39
N GLY A 27 -10.45 -1.19 -26.33
CA GLY A 27 -9.47 -0.09 -26.37
C GLY A 27 -10.07 1.32 -26.57
N ASP A 28 -11.32 1.53 -26.16
CA ASP A 28 -12.07 2.78 -26.26
C ASP A 28 -12.08 3.54 -24.91
N LEU A 29 -11.51 2.96 -23.85
CA LEU A 29 -11.45 3.54 -22.51
C LEU A 29 -10.01 3.94 -22.16
N ASP A 30 -9.73 5.24 -22.22
CA ASP A 30 -8.44 5.84 -21.79
C ASP A 30 -8.32 5.97 -20.25
N VAL A 31 -9.12 5.20 -19.51
CA VAL A 31 -9.27 5.28 -18.06
C VAL A 31 -9.07 3.89 -17.45
N ASP A 32 -8.11 3.80 -16.53
CA ASP A 32 -7.90 2.59 -15.73
C ASP A 32 -9.04 2.39 -14.73
N LEU A 33 -9.97 1.52 -15.09
CA LEU A 33 -11.13 1.17 -14.26
C LEU A 33 -10.76 0.27 -13.07
N SER A 34 -9.56 -0.33 -13.06
CA SER A 34 -9.11 -1.12 -11.92
C SER A 34 -8.89 -0.27 -10.67
N ASN A 35 -8.77 1.06 -10.84
CA ASN A 35 -8.61 2.06 -9.78
C ASN A 35 -9.84 2.96 -9.56
N LEU A 36 -11.05 2.52 -9.96
CA LEU A 36 -12.30 3.20 -9.58
C LEU A 36 -12.33 3.46 -8.05
N ASP A 37 -12.82 4.63 -7.64
CA ASP A 37 -13.00 4.94 -6.22
C ASP A 37 -14.19 4.13 -5.65
N ASP A 38 -14.09 3.66 -4.41
CA ASP A 38 -15.10 2.82 -3.78
C ASP A 38 -16.48 3.51 -3.69
N LYS A 39 -16.51 4.84 -3.48
CA LYS A 39 -17.76 5.62 -3.49
C LYS A 39 -18.37 5.76 -4.88
N VAL A 40 -17.55 5.69 -5.93
CA VAL A 40 -18.04 5.66 -7.31
C VAL A 40 -18.73 4.33 -7.58
N VAL A 41 -18.11 3.22 -7.16
CA VAL A 41 -18.72 1.90 -7.23
C VAL A 41 -20.02 1.86 -6.43
N GLU A 42 -20.03 2.40 -5.21
CA GLU A 42 -21.22 2.48 -4.37
C GLU A 42 -22.35 3.25 -5.04
N ARG A 43 -22.05 4.43 -5.59
CA ARG A 43 -23.03 5.25 -6.30
C ARG A 43 -23.56 4.56 -7.55
N ILE A 44 -22.70 3.87 -8.29
CA ILE A 44 -23.07 3.10 -9.49
C ILE A 44 -24.00 1.94 -9.09
N CYS A 45 -23.62 1.15 -8.09
CA CYS A 45 -24.41 0.04 -7.57
C CYS A 45 -25.77 0.50 -7.07
N HIS A 46 -25.82 1.57 -6.27
CA HIS A 46 -27.07 2.16 -5.79
C HIS A 46 -27.95 2.66 -6.94
N LYS A 47 -27.38 3.40 -7.91
CA LYS A 47 -28.13 3.94 -9.04
C LYS A 47 -28.70 2.85 -9.95
N GLU A 48 -27.90 1.85 -10.27
CA GLU A 48 -28.30 0.78 -11.20
C GLU A 48 -28.95 -0.42 -10.48
N ASN A 49 -29.09 -0.34 -9.15
CA ASN A 49 -29.59 -1.37 -8.24
C ASN A 49 -28.88 -2.71 -8.45
N ALA A 50 -27.56 -2.73 -8.26
CA ALA A 50 -26.71 -3.90 -8.43
C ALA A 50 -25.97 -4.25 -7.13
N ASP A 51 -25.71 -5.54 -6.92
CA ASP A 51 -24.98 -6.04 -5.76
C ASP A 51 -23.46 -5.81 -5.87
N GLY A 52 -22.97 -5.57 -7.09
CA GLY A 52 -21.58 -5.20 -7.31
C GLY A 52 -21.22 -4.86 -8.75
N VAL A 53 -19.96 -4.43 -8.94
CA VAL A 53 -19.35 -4.14 -10.24
C VAL A 53 -18.26 -5.18 -10.51
N ILE A 54 -18.17 -5.64 -11.75
CA ILE A 54 -17.09 -6.51 -12.23
C ILE A 54 -16.39 -5.78 -13.37
N VAL A 55 -15.11 -5.48 -13.20
CA VAL A 55 -14.25 -5.03 -14.29
C VAL A 55 -13.48 -6.25 -14.81
N LEU A 56 -13.80 -6.65 -16.04
CA LEU A 56 -13.11 -7.73 -16.74
C LEU A 56 -12.03 -7.14 -17.65
N GLY A 57 -10.76 -7.43 -17.34
CA GLY A 57 -9.61 -6.79 -17.97
C GLY A 57 -8.40 -7.69 -18.17
N GLU A 58 -7.28 -7.09 -18.59
CA GLU A 58 -6.01 -7.81 -18.72
C GLU A 58 -5.49 -8.24 -17.34
N SER A 59 -4.89 -9.42 -17.29
CA SER A 59 -4.24 -9.95 -16.10
C SER A 59 -2.72 -9.89 -16.25
N SER A 60 -2.03 -9.50 -15.18
CA SER A 60 -0.57 -9.62 -15.08
C SER A 60 -0.13 -10.99 -14.54
N GLU A 61 -1.06 -11.83 -14.10
CA GLU A 61 -0.78 -13.16 -13.55
C GLU A 61 -0.58 -14.20 -14.66
N LEU A 62 0.53 -14.93 -14.58
CA LEU A 62 0.87 -15.93 -15.58
C LEU A 62 -0.14 -17.09 -15.54
N GLY A 63 -0.85 -17.30 -16.66
CA GLY A 63 -1.81 -18.39 -16.82
C GLY A 63 -3.27 -18.01 -16.59
N ALA A 64 -3.56 -16.74 -16.28
CA ALA A 64 -4.91 -16.19 -16.36
C ALA A 64 -5.23 -15.74 -17.79
N ASP A 65 -6.45 -16.01 -18.26
CA ASP A 65 -6.99 -15.44 -19.49
C ASP A 65 -7.44 -13.99 -19.25
N PHE A 66 -8.12 -13.72 -18.12
CA PHE A 66 -8.58 -12.38 -17.74
C PHE A 66 -8.46 -12.12 -16.24
N LYS A 67 -8.36 -10.84 -15.87
CA LYS A 67 -8.58 -10.37 -14.51
C LYS A 67 -10.05 -10.03 -14.31
N CYS A 68 -10.67 -10.65 -13.32
CA CYS A 68 -12.05 -10.44 -12.90
C CYS A 68 -12.06 -9.66 -11.57
N ASP A 69 -11.93 -8.33 -11.64
CA ASP A 69 -11.95 -7.46 -10.45
C ASP A 69 -13.41 -7.24 -10.01
N TYR A 70 -13.87 -8.07 -9.07
CA TYR A 70 -15.17 -7.91 -8.44
C TYR A 70 -15.10 -6.96 -7.24
N ARG A 71 -16.03 -6.01 -7.22
CA ARG A 71 -16.24 -5.06 -6.14
C ARG A 71 -17.68 -5.13 -5.66
N ASN A 72 -17.85 -5.21 -4.34
CA ASN A 72 -19.15 -5.19 -3.69
C ASN A 72 -19.85 -3.84 -3.89
N SER A 73 -21.12 -3.76 -3.51
CA SER A 73 -21.91 -2.52 -3.55
C SER A 73 -21.36 -1.40 -2.66
N ASP A 74 -20.46 -1.68 -1.71
CA ASP A 74 -19.74 -0.68 -0.91
C ASP A 74 -18.35 -0.30 -1.48
N GLY A 75 -17.98 -0.88 -2.63
CA GLY A 75 -16.70 -0.69 -3.31
C GLY A 75 -15.58 -1.64 -2.89
N SER A 76 -15.71 -2.33 -1.76
CA SER A 76 -14.71 -3.28 -1.28
C SER A 76 -14.50 -4.46 -2.25
N ARG A 77 -13.27 -4.99 -2.31
CA ARG A 77 -12.93 -6.14 -3.15
C ARG A 77 -13.09 -7.46 -2.41
N SER A 78 -13.67 -8.45 -3.06
CA SER A 78 -13.78 -9.82 -2.54
C SER A 78 -13.87 -10.83 -3.68
N PHE A 79 -13.86 -12.13 -3.35
CA PHE A 79 -14.19 -13.18 -4.29
C PHE A 79 -15.70 -13.44 -4.28
N CYS A 80 -16.33 -13.47 -5.46
CA CYS A 80 -17.76 -13.77 -5.59
C CYS A 80 -17.99 -14.84 -6.66
N GLY A 81 -18.28 -16.07 -6.22
CA GLY A 81 -18.54 -17.18 -7.13
C GLY A 81 -19.73 -16.95 -8.07
N ASN A 82 -20.76 -16.19 -7.66
CA ASN A 82 -21.89 -15.82 -8.52
C ASN A 82 -21.46 -14.79 -9.58
N GLY A 83 -20.66 -13.79 -9.18
CA GLY A 83 -20.07 -12.80 -10.07
C GLY A 83 -19.13 -13.42 -11.11
N THR A 84 -18.22 -14.30 -10.68
CA THR A 84 -17.27 -14.96 -11.59
C THR A 84 -17.96 -15.82 -12.65
N ARG A 85 -19.05 -16.53 -12.31
CA ARG A 85 -19.85 -17.26 -13.31
C ARG A 85 -20.56 -16.32 -14.28
N ALA A 86 -21.07 -15.20 -13.80
CA ALA A 86 -21.68 -14.17 -14.65
C ALA A 86 -20.65 -13.56 -15.60
N ALA A 87 -19.44 -13.27 -15.11
CA ALA A 87 -18.31 -12.81 -15.92
C ALA A 87 -17.89 -13.83 -17.00
N PHE A 88 -17.85 -15.12 -16.65
CA PHE A 88 -17.55 -16.17 -17.64
C PHE A 88 -18.66 -16.29 -18.70
N ALA A 89 -19.93 -16.28 -18.29
CA ALA A 89 -21.05 -16.33 -19.21
C ALA A 89 -21.08 -15.10 -20.14
N PHE A 90 -20.74 -13.93 -19.61
CA PHE A 90 -20.51 -12.70 -20.38
C PHE A 90 -19.39 -12.87 -21.40
N ALA A 91 -18.19 -13.27 -20.96
CA ALA A 91 -17.03 -13.42 -21.82
C ALA A 91 -17.27 -14.44 -22.95
N ARG A 92 -17.92 -15.57 -22.64
CA ARG A 92 -18.31 -16.57 -23.64
C ARG A 92 -19.32 -16.03 -24.63
N ARG A 93 -20.33 -15.29 -24.17
CA ARG A 93 -21.34 -14.66 -25.03
C ARG A 93 -20.75 -13.62 -25.97
N GLU A 94 -19.80 -12.83 -25.51
CA GLU A 94 -19.09 -11.82 -26.32
C GLU A 94 -17.98 -12.45 -27.19
N GLY A 95 -17.82 -13.79 -27.18
CA GLY A 95 -16.85 -14.51 -28.01
C GLY A 95 -15.40 -14.35 -27.57
N MET A 96 -15.18 -13.91 -26.33
CA MET A 96 -13.86 -13.66 -25.76
C MET A 96 -13.16 -14.96 -25.30
N VAL A 97 -13.95 -15.96 -24.91
CA VAL A 97 -13.48 -17.29 -24.48
C VAL A 97 -14.37 -18.39 -25.04
N GLY A 98 -13.85 -19.62 -25.06
CA GLY A 98 -14.61 -20.82 -25.41
C GLY A 98 -15.38 -21.41 -24.22
N ASP A 99 -15.41 -22.74 -24.13
CA ASP A 99 -16.09 -23.45 -23.03
C ASP A 99 -15.25 -23.59 -21.75
N PHE A 100 -14.02 -23.05 -21.75
CA PHE A 100 -13.10 -23.04 -20.61
C PHE A 100 -12.25 -21.75 -20.64
N ALA A 101 -11.96 -21.20 -19.47
CA ALA A 101 -10.98 -20.13 -19.25
C ALA A 101 -10.48 -20.14 -17.79
N VAL A 102 -9.47 -19.34 -17.49
CA VAL A 102 -8.91 -19.12 -16.14
C VAL A 102 -9.01 -17.64 -15.81
N PHE A 103 -9.69 -17.28 -14.72
CA PHE A 103 -9.82 -15.89 -14.28
C PHE A 103 -8.97 -15.63 -13.03
N GLU A 104 -8.24 -14.51 -13.02
CA GLU A 104 -7.61 -13.96 -11.81
C GLU A 104 -8.68 -13.18 -11.02
N ALA A 105 -8.92 -13.57 -9.77
CA ALA A 105 -9.72 -12.84 -8.79
C ALA A 105 -8.82 -12.33 -7.65
N CYS A 106 -9.38 -11.56 -6.70
CA CYS A 106 -8.60 -10.96 -5.61
C CYS A 106 -7.90 -11.99 -4.70
N ASP A 107 -8.40 -13.23 -4.66
CA ASP A 107 -7.86 -14.34 -3.88
C ASP A 107 -7.08 -15.34 -4.74
N GLY A 108 -6.90 -15.12 -6.05
CA GLY A 108 -6.04 -15.91 -6.94
C GLY A 108 -6.74 -16.44 -8.20
N LEU A 109 -6.23 -17.54 -8.75
CA LEU A 109 -6.71 -18.10 -10.02
C LEU A 109 -7.90 -19.05 -9.83
N HIS A 110 -8.90 -18.91 -10.70
CA HIS A 110 -10.10 -19.73 -10.73
C HIS A 110 -10.37 -20.25 -12.14
N ASP A 111 -10.46 -21.57 -12.28
CA ASP A 111 -10.94 -22.19 -13.51
C ASP A 111 -12.44 -21.93 -13.69
N VAL A 112 -12.85 -21.52 -14.88
CA VAL A 112 -14.25 -21.34 -15.26
C VAL A 112 -14.56 -22.16 -16.50
N LYS A 113 -15.76 -22.76 -16.55
CA LYS A 113 -16.17 -23.59 -17.69
C LYS A 113 -17.68 -23.60 -17.91
N GLN A 114 -18.08 -23.94 -19.14
CA GLN A 114 -19.45 -24.35 -19.42
C GLN A 114 -19.62 -25.80 -18.96
N ASN A 115 -20.43 -26.01 -17.92
CA ASN A 115 -20.70 -27.35 -17.42
C ASN A 115 -21.67 -28.07 -18.35
N SER A 116 -21.20 -29.10 -19.05
CA SER A 116 -22.00 -29.87 -20.01
C SER A 116 -23.13 -30.68 -19.38
N THR A 117 -23.05 -31.01 -18.09
CA THR A 117 -24.09 -31.79 -17.39
C THR A 117 -25.35 -30.98 -17.18
N TYR A 118 -25.19 -29.70 -16.80
CA TYR A 118 -26.29 -28.79 -16.49
C TYR A 118 -26.57 -27.76 -17.59
N ASP A 119 -25.66 -27.63 -18.55
CA ASP A 119 -25.60 -26.53 -19.52
C ASP A 119 -25.59 -25.14 -18.84
N LEU A 120 -24.77 -25.01 -17.79
CA LEU A 120 -24.65 -23.80 -16.98
C LEU A 120 -23.18 -23.35 -16.84
N PRO A 121 -22.92 -22.05 -16.72
CA PRO A 121 -21.58 -21.57 -16.37
C PRO A 121 -21.19 -22.08 -14.99
N SER A 122 -19.90 -22.34 -14.81
CA SER A 122 -19.34 -22.96 -13.61
C SER A 122 -18.01 -22.31 -13.24
N VAL A 123 -17.75 -22.22 -11.95
CA VAL A 123 -16.49 -21.72 -11.38
C VAL A 123 -15.92 -22.73 -10.39
N LYS A 124 -14.62 -22.96 -10.47
CA LYS A 124 -13.87 -23.79 -9.52
C LYS A 124 -13.42 -22.93 -8.35
N PHE A 125 -13.64 -23.43 -7.14
CA PHE A 125 -13.15 -22.80 -5.93
C PHE A 125 -11.69 -23.19 -5.68
N ARG A 126 -10.96 -22.30 -5.01
CA ARG A 126 -9.67 -22.67 -4.40
C ARG A 126 -9.88 -23.81 -3.39
N PRO A 127 -8.81 -24.55 -3.01
CA PRO A 127 -8.91 -25.63 -2.04
C PRO A 127 -9.73 -25.26 -0.80
N VAL A 128 -10.82 -26.00 -0.56
CA VAL A 128 -11.73 -25.79 0.56
C VAL A 128 -11.39 -26.74 1.71
N GLY A 129 -11.50 -26.25 2.95
CA GLY A 129 -11.31 -27.05 4.17
C GLY A 129 -12.37 -28.14 4.37
N GLU A 130 -12.30 -28.83 5.51
CA GLU A 130 -13.39 -29.72 5.94
C GLU A 130 -14.34 -28.97 6.88
N PRO A 131 -15.66 -29.24 6.83
CA PRO A 131 -16.60 -28.73 7.82
C PRO A 131 -16.20 -29.12 9.24
N VAL A 132 -16.28 -28.16 10.17
CA VAL A 132 -16.00 -28.36 11.59
C VAL A 132 -17.29 -28.26 12.39
N ARG A 133 -17.65 -29.32 13.11
CA ARG A 133 -18.78 -29.30 14.05
C ARG A 133 -18.41 -28.54 15.32
N LEU A 134 -19.24 -27.59 15.72
CA LEU A 134 -19.10 -26.83 16.96
C LEU A 134 -19.56 -27.70 18.14
N LEU A 135 -18.63 -28.04 19.04
CA LEU A 135 -18.90 -28.94 20.17
C LEU A 135 -19.30 -28.22 21.45
N GLU A 136 -18.92 -26.96 21.59
CA GLU A 136 -19.09 -26.16 22.81
C GLU A 136 -19.53 -24.73 22.46
N GLY A 137 -20.11 -24.04 23.45
CA GLY A 137 -20.59 -22.67 23.30
C GLY A 137 -22.07 -22.55 22.95
N GLU A 138 -22.51 -21.33 22.67
CA GLU A 138 -23.93 -21.01 22.44
C GLU A 138 -24.53 -21.67 21.19
N PHE A 139 -23.68 -22.05 20.23
CA PHE A 139 -24.07 -22.65 18.96
C PHE A 139 -23.56 -24.10 18.83
N ALA A 140 -23.42 -24.80 19.95
CA ALA A 140 -23.01 -26.20 19.95
C ALA A 140 -24.03 -27.06 19.17
N GLY A 141 -23.54 -27.85 18.22
CA GLY A 141 -24.36 -28.64 17.30
C GLY A 141 -24.23 -28.18 15.85
N ASP A 142 -23.98 -26.89 15.63
CA ASP A 142 -23.84 -26.26 14.32
C ASP A 142 -22.49 -26.57 13.68
N PHE A 143 -22.31 -26.13 12.43
CA PHE A 143 -21.07 -26.32 11.68
C PHE A 143 -20.45 -25.00 11.24
N PHE A 144 -19.14 -25.04 11.06
CA PHE A 144 -18.37 -23.95 10.47
C PHE A 144 -17.55 -24.47 9.29
N LEU A 145 -17.53 -23.72 8.20
CA LEU A 145 -16.65 -23.97 7.06
C LEU A 145 -16.25 -22.64 6.43
N ASP A 146 -14.96 -22.51 6.13
CA ASP A 146 -14.42 -21.40 5.33
C ASP A 146 -14.22 -21.88 3.88
N THR A 147 -14.95 -21.27 2.96
CA THR A 147 -14.90 -21.56 1.51
C THR A 147 -14.15 -20.48 0.72
N GLY A 148 -13.33 -19.68 1.41
CA GLY A 148 -12.83 -18.38 0.96
C GLY A 148 -13.57 -17.21 1.63
N SER A 149 -14.71 -17.50 2.26
CA SER A 149 -15.38 -16.65 3.24
C SER A 149 -15.88 -17.53 4.39
N PRO A 150 -15.88 -17.05 5.65
CA PRO A 150 -16.39 -17.80 6.79
C PRO A 150 -17.90 -18.01 6.72
N HIS A 151 -18.35 -19.25 6.91
CA HIS A 151 -19.76 -19.64 6.98
C HIS A 151 -20.06 -20.43 8.26
N HIS A 152 -21.08 -19.98 8.98
CA HIS A 152 -21.78 -20.73 10.02
C HIS A 152 -23.00 -21.42 9.40
N LEU A 153 -23.22 -22.69 9.71
CA LEU A 153 -24.29 -23.51 9.15
C LEU A 153 -25.17 -24.02 10.29
N HIS A 154 -26.44 -23.63 10.28
CA HIS A 154 -27.45 -24.03 11.25
C HIS A 154 -28.53 -24.88 10.57
N TYR A 155 -28.80 -26.06 11.11
CA TYR A 155 -29.80 -26.98 10.59
C TYR A 155 -31.19 -26.65 11.15
N VAL A 156 -32.21 -26.77 10.31
CA VAL A 156 -33.62 -26.75 10.71
C VAL A 156 -34.30 -28.06 10.35
N ASP A 157 -35.33 -28.43 11.10
CA ASP A 157 -35.94 -29.77 11.01
C ASP A 157 -37.12 -29.81 10.03
N SER A 158 -37.62 -28.66 9.57
CA SER A 158 -38.79 -28.61 8.69
C SER A 158 -38.87 -27.38 7.78
N GLU A 159 -39.60 -27.52 6.67
CA GLU A 159 -39.96 -26.42 5.77
C GLU A 159 -40.74 -25.28 6.46
N LYS A 160 -41.50 -25.62 7.51
CA LYS A 160 -42.22 -24.60 8.27
C LYS A 160 -41.23 -23.76 9.06
N GLU A 161 -40.32 -24.41 9.76
CA GLU A 161 -39.25 -23.75 10.51
C GLU A 161 -38.36 -22.93 9.58
N LEU A 162 -37.87 -23.51 8.46
CA LEU A 162 -37.04 -22.80 7.49
C LEU A 162 -37.69 -21.48 7.02
N ARG A 163 -39.01 -21.45 6.81
CA ARG A 163 -39.74 -20.25 6.35
C ARG A 163 -40.04 -19.24 7.47
N GLU A 164 -40.34 -19.71 8.67
CA GLU A 164 -40.73 -18.85 9.79
C GLU A 164 -39.54 -18.40 10.66
N PHE A 165 -38.35 -18.97 10.45
CA PHE A 165 -37.16 -18.66 11.22
C PHE A 165 -36.73 -17.19 11.05
N ASP A 166 -36.51 -16.50 12.17
CA ASP A 166 -35.97 -15.14 12.23
C ASP A 166 -34.46 -15.16 11.93
N LEU A 167 -34.16 -15.29 10.63
CA LEU A 167 -32.78 -15.33 10.15
C LEU A 167 -32.06 -13.99 10.33
N GLU A 168 -32.78 -12.86 10.32
CA GLU A 168 -32.15 -11.56 10.58
C GLU A 168 -31.64 -11.46 12.02
N GLY A 169 -32.50 -11.75 13.00
CA GLY A 169 -32.13 -11.69 14.41
C GLY A 169 -31.04 -12.70 14.75
N PHE A 170 -31.19 -13.94 14.29
CA PHE A 170 -30.21 -15.00 14.49
C PHE A 170 -28.89 -14.70 13.76
N GLY A 171 -28.97 -14.26 12.51
CA GLY A 171 -27.83 -13.87 11.69
C GLY A 171 -26.99 -12.80 12.37
N LYS A 172 -27.62 -11.70 12.81
CA LYS A 172 -26.97 -10.62 13.58
C LYS A 172 -26.32 -11.14 14.86
N LYS A 173 -26.99 -12.02 15.59
CA LYS A 173 -26.48 -12.60 16.84
C LYS A 173 -25.24 -13.47 16.61
N VAL A 174 -25.31 -14.41 15.68
CA VAL A 174 -24.19 -15.33 15.36
C VAL A 174 -23.02 -14.52 14.82
N ARG A 175 -23.28 -13.66 13.82
CA ARG A 175 -22.26 -12.82 13.16
C ARG A 175 -21.44 -12.00 14.16
N ASN A 176 -22.09 -11.41 15.15
CA ASN A 176 -21.46 -10.54 16.16
C ASN A 176 -21.07 -11.28 17.44
N SER A 177 -21.12 -12.61 17.45
CA SER A 177 -20.72 -13.40 18.61
C SER A 177 -19.20 -13.35 18.83
N LYS A 178 -18.77 -13.57 20.08
CA LYS A 178 -17.34 -13.63 20.45
C LYS A 178 -16.55 -14.65 19.63
N THR A 179 -17.22 -15.70 19.16
CA THR A 179 -16.62 -16.76 18.34
C THR A 179 -16.13 -16.24 16.99
N TYR A 180 -16.85 -15.27 16.41
CA TYR A 180 -16.59 -14.81 15.04
C TYR A 180 -16.04 -13.38 14.96
N LEU A 181 -16.09 -12.59 16.03
CA LEU A 181 -15.44 -11.28 16.08
C LEU A 181 -13.90 -11.37 16.01
N PRO A 182 -13.22 -10.36 15.42
CA PRO A 182 -13.78 -9.15 14.83
C PRO A 182 -14.29 -9.34 13.38
N SER A 183 -13.90 -10.41 12.70
CA SER A 183 -14.16 -10.58 11.26
C SER A 183 -15.62 -10.90 10.91
N GLY A 184 -16.39 -11.43 11.85
CA GLY A 184 -17.73 -11.95 11.66
C GLY A 184 -17.79 -13.17 10.72
N THR A 185 -19.00 -13.68 10.49
CA THR A 185 -19.28 -14.79 9.57
C THR A 185 -20.57 -14.56 8.78
N ASN A 186 -20.68 -15.20 7.62
CA ASN A 186 -21.97 -15.47 6.99
C ASN A 186 -22.72 -16.52 7.82
N VAL A 187 -24.05 -16.46 7.85
CA VAL A 187 -24.88 -17.38 8.61
C VAL A 187 -25.88 -18.01 7.66
N ASN A 188 -25.83 -19.33 7.53
CA ASN A 188 -26.70 -20.07 6.62
C ASN A 188 -27.62 -20.99 7.40
N LEU A 189 -28.90 -20.91 7.08
CA LEU A 189 -29.95 -21.78 7.57
C LEU A 189 -30.21 -22.84 6.51
N MET A 190 -29.98 -24.11 6.85
CA MET A 190 -30.07 -25.22 5.89
C MET A 190 -31.08 -26.28 6.31
N LEU A 191 -31.84 -26.77 5.33
CA LEU A 191 -32.76 -27.89 5.45
C LEU A 191 -32.38 -28.95 4.42
N ASP A 192 -32.14 -30.17 4.89
CA ASP A 192 -31.88 -31.31 4.02
C ASP A 192 -33.17 -31.77 3.32
N GLY A 193 -33.06 -32.04 2.02
CA GLY A 193 -34.08 -32.63 1.18
C GLY A 193 -33.74 -34.06 0.76
N GLU A 194 -34.48 -34.57 -0.21
CA GLU A 194 -34.20 -35.88 -0.80
C GLU A 194 -33.03 -35.81 -1.81
N GLU A 195 -32.31 -36.92 -1.97
CA GLU A 195 -31.27 -37.10 -2.99
C GLU A 195 -30.16 -36.01 -3.03
N GLY A 196 -29.83 -35.41 -1.88
CA GLY A 196 -28.80 -34.37 -1.79
C GLY A 196 -29.28 -32.98 -2.25
N GLU A 197 -30.60 -32.75 -2.29
CA GLU A 197 -31.19 -31.41 -2.31
C GLU A 197 -30.99 -30.74 -0.94
N ILE A 198 -30.63 -29.46 -0.94
CA ILE A 198 -30.49 -28.65 0.26
C ILE A 198 -31.22 -27.34 0.01
N ARG A 199 -32.09 -26.92 0.92
CA ARG A 199 -32.72 -25.60 0.89
C ARG A 199 -31.96 -24.67 1.81
N LEU A 200 -31.57 -23.51 1.30
CA LEU A 200 -30.64 -22.63 1.98
C LEU A 200 -31.14 -21.18 1.99
N ARG A 201 -31.14 -20.57 3.17
CA ARG A 201 -31.30 -19.12 3.36
C ARG A 201 -30.01 -18.59 3.99
N THR A 202 -29.53 -17.43 3.56
CA THR A 202 -28.23 -16.90 4.02
C THR A 202 -28.36 -15.45 4.47
N TYR A 203 -27.94 -15.18 5.71
CA TYR A 203 -27.60 -13.84 6.18
C TYR A 203 -26.13 -13.57 5.85
N GLU A 204 -25.88 -12.54 5.07
CA GLU A 204 -24.56 -12.27 4.50
C GLU A 204 -23.80 -11.16 5.24
N ARG A 205 -22.56 -11.48 5.59
CA ARG A 205 -21.57 -10.57 6.13
C ARG A 205 -21.26 -9.48 5.10
N GLY A 206 -21.35 -8.21 5.50
CA GLY A 206 -21.08 -7.06 4.63
C GLY A 206 -22.34 -6.50 3.97
N VAL A 207 -23.36 -7.33 3.72
CA VAL A 207 -24.71 -6.87 3.36
C VAL A 207 -25.53 -6.54 4.62
N GLU A 208 -25.22 -7.21 5.74
CA GLU A 208 -25.95 -7.11 7.01
C GLU A 208 -27.44 -7.46 6.88
N GLY A 209 -27.75 -8.41 6.01
CA GLY A 209 -29.11 -8.86 5.73
C GLY A 209 -29.16 -10.19 5.01
N GLU A 210 -30.38 -10.72 4.85
CA GLU A 210 -30.63 -11.91 4.05
C GLU A 210 -30.46 -11.62 2.55
N THR A 211 -29.74 -12.49 1.86
CA THR A 211 -29.48 -12.38 0.41
C THR A 211 -30.22 -13.48 -0.36
N LYS A 212 -30.61 -13.17 -1.60
CA LYS A 212 -31.36 -14.14 -2.45
C LYS A 212 -30.54 -15.39 -2.77
N ALA A 213 -29.23 -15.24 -2.88
CA ALA A 213 -28.31 -16.35 -3.02
C ALA A 213 -26.91 -15.98 -2.53
N CYS A 214 -26.18 -16.98 -2.06
CA CYS A 214 -24.78 -16.86 -1.66
C CYS A 214 -24.01 -18.08 -2.17
N GLY A 215 -23.15 -17.90 -3.18
CA GLY A 215 -22.44 -19.00 -3.83
C GLY A 215 -21.44 -19.72 -2.90
N THR A 216 -20.68 -18.97 -2.11
CA THR A 216 -19.74 -19.52 -1.12
C THR A 216 -20.48 -20.25 0.00
N GLY A 217 -21.69 -19.78 0.36
CA GLY A 217 -22.58 -20.43 1.33
C GLY A 217 -23.19 -21.72 0.81
N ALA A 218 -23.56 -21.78 -0.47
CA ALA A 218 -24.04 -22.99 -1.11
C ALA A 218 -22.96 -24.09 -1.16
N VAL A 219 -21.71 -23.72 -1.45
CA VAL A 219 -20.56 -24.65 -1.35
C VAL A 219 -20.37 -25.13 0.08
N ALA A 220 -20.47 -24.23 1.07
CA ALA A 220 -20.31 -24.59 2.48
C ALA A 220 -21.40 -25.58 2.93
N ALA A 221 -22.66 -25.33 2.57
CA ALA A 221 -23.78 -26.20 2.88
C ALA A 221 -23.65 -27.58 2.20
N ALA A 222 -23.26 -27.62 0.92
CA ALA A 222 -23.09 -28.88 0.18
C ALA A 222 -21.99 -29.78 0.77
N LEU A 223 -20.85 -29.20 1.15
CA LEU A 223 -19.77 -29.96 1.78
C LEU A 223 -20.11 -30.37 3.21
N THR A 224 -20.85 -29.53 3.94
CA THR A 224 -21.35 -29.85 5.28
C THR A 224 -22.33 -31.02 5.24
N ASP A 225 -23.35 -30.97 4.38
CA ASP A 225 -24.28 -32.10 4.19
C ASP A 225 -23.52 -33.38 3.83
N TYR A 226 -22.59 -33.32 2.86
CA TYR A 226 -21.82 -34.50 2.48
C TYR A 226 -21.02 -35.12 3.63
N SER A 227 -20.46 -34.28 4.50
CA SER A 227 -19.71 -34.74 5.67
C SER A 227 -20.57 -35.53 6.67
N ILE A 228 -21.89 -35.31 6.65
CA ILE A 228 -22.86 -35.95 7.55
C ILE A 228 -23.53 -37.14 6.87
N ASN A 229 -24.07 -36.92 5.67
CA ASN A 229 -24.97 -37.84 4.98
C ASN A 229 -24.27 -38.73 3.94
N ALA A 230 -23.02 -38.41 3.56
CA ALA A 230 -22.26 -39.08 2.51
C ALA A 230 -23.05 -39.17 1.17
N GLY A 231 -22.82 -40.21 0.38
CA GLY A 231 -23.53 -40.43 -0.90
C GLY A 231 -22.78 -39.87 -2.12
N GLU A 232 -23.54 -39.41 -3.12
CA GLU A 232 -22.96 -38.85 -4.35
C GLU A 232 -22.20 -37.56 -4.03
N LYS A 233 -21.17 -37.22 -4.79
CA LYS A 233 -20.40 -35.98 -4.57
C LYS A 233 -20.95 -34.79 -5.37
N ARG A 234 -22.27 -34.73 -5.46
CA ARG A 234 -23.02 -33.64 -6.09
C ARG A 234 -24.16 -33.22 -5.18
N ARG A 235 -24.44 -31.92 -5.13
CA ARG A 235 -25.55 -31.35 -4.34
C ARG A 235 -26.28 -30.31 -5.15
N LYS A 236 -27.59 -30.27 -4.97
CA LYS A 236 -28.47 -29.23 -5.51
C LYS A 236 -28.87 -28.33 -4.35
N VAL A 237 -28.41 -27.09 -4.37
CA VAL A 237 -28.75 -26.08 -3.36
C VAL A 237 -29.82 -25.16 -3.94
N ILE A 238 -30.98 -25.09 -3.29
CA ILE A 238 -32.11 -24.26 -3.67
C ILE A 238 -32.17 -23.06 -2.74
N MET A 239 -32.08 -21.87 -3.32
CA MET A 239 -32.18 -20.58 -2.64
C MET A 239 -33.32 -19.76 -3.26
N GLU A 240 -33.67 -18.61 -2.67
CA GLU A 240 -34.69 -17.71 -3.23
C GLU A 240 -34.31 -17.24 -4.65
N GLY A 241 -33.03 -16.99 -4.89
CA GLY A 241 -32.47 -16.57 -6.18
C GLY A 241 -32.38 -17.67 -7.23
N GLY A 242 -32.62 -18.92 -6.85
CA GLY A 242 -32.64 -20.07 -7.76
C GLY A 242 -31.75 -21.23 -7.32
N GLU A 243 -31.41 -22.09 -8.28
CA GLU A 243 -30.72 -23.34 -8.05
C GLU A 243 -29.21 -23.23 -8.33
N LEU A 244 -28.41 -23.82 -7.45
CA LEU A 244 -26.96 -23.99 -7.58
C LEU A 244 -26.62 -25.48 -7.51
N PHE A 245 -25.69 -25.91 -8.35
CA PHE A 245 -25.21 -27.29 -8.42
C PHE A 245 -23.75 -27.33 -8.01
N ILE A 246 -23.46 -28.05 -6.94
CA ILE A 246 -22.12 -28.17 -6.38
C ILE A 246 -21.61 -29.57 -6.70
N GLU A 247 -20.51 -29.67 -7.43
CA GLU A 247 -19.83 -30.93 -7.75
C GLU A 247 -18.45 -30.94 -7.12
N PHE A 248 -18.09 -32.01 -6.43
CA PHE A 248 -16.78 -32.12 -5.80
C PHE A 248 -16.19 -33.51 -5.94
N SER A 249 -14.86 -33.61 -5.97
CA SER A 249 -14.19 -34.93 -5.98
C SER A 249 -13.14 -35.06 -4.88
N LYS A 250 -12.45 -33.95 -4.57
CA LYS A 250 -11.43 -33.74 -3.54
C LYS A 250 -11.52 -32.26 -3.09
N LYS A 251 -10.81 -31.90 -2.02
CA LYS A 251 -10.74 -30.52 -1.49
C LYS A 251 -10.38 -29.46 -2.54
N ASP A 252 -9.55 -29.83 -3.51
CA ASP A 252 -9.04 -28.93 -4.55
C ASP A 252 -9.89 -28.95 -5.83
N GLU A 253 -11.00 -29.68 -5.82
CA GLU A 253 -11.87 -29.92 -6.98
C GLU A 253 -13.32 -29.70 -6.55
N VAL A 254 -13.68 -28.45 -6.26
CA VAL A 254 -15.03 -28.03 -5.89
C VAL A 254 -15.53 -27.04 -6.94
N TRP A 255 -16.60 -27.42 -7.64
CA TRP A 255 -17.20 -26.66 -8.73
C TRP A 255 -18.58 -26.19 -8.34
N LEU A 256 -18.86 -24.92 -8.60
CA LEU A 256 -20.18 -24.31 -8.42
C LEU A 256 -20.74 -23.96 -9.79
N SER A 257 -21.87 -24.56 -10.16
CA SER A 257 -22.59 -24.29 -11.41
C SER A 257 -23.93 -23.65 -11.11
N GLY A 258 -24.34 -22.66 -11.90
CA GLY A 258 -25.58 -21.94 -11.66
C GLY A 258 -25.91 -21.00 -12.80
N LYS A 259 -27.19 -20.66 -12.94
CA LYS A 259 -27.65 -19.78 -14.03
C LYS A 259 -27.01 -18.41 -13.94
N ALA A 260 -26.49 -17.93 -15.06
CA ALA A 260 -26.16 -16.53 -15.25
C ALA A 260 -26.80 -16.00 -16.53
N SER A 261 -27.42 -14.83 -16.47
CA SER A 261 -28.13 -14.24 -17.61
C SER A 261 -27.95 -12.74 -17.69
N GLU A 262 -27.79 -12.23 -18.90
CA GLU A 262 -27.82 -10.80 -19.16
C GLU A 262 -29.23 -10.25 -18.89
N MET A 263 -29.32 -9.20 -18.08
CA MET A 263 -30.56 -8.48 -17.81
C MET A 263 -30.75 -7.34 -18.81
N ARG A 264 -29.72 -6.49 -18.96
CA ARG A 264 -29.72 -5.37 -19.90
C ARG A 264 -28.32 -4.88 -20.22
N ARG A 265 -28.18 -4.18 -21.33
CA ARG A 265 -27.02 -3.34 -21.64
C ARG A 265 -27.34 -1.90 -21.31
N GLY A 266 -26.32 -1.15 -20.91
CA GLY A 266 -26.45 0.26 -20.64
C GLY A 266 -25.16 0.99 -20.90
N VAL A 267 -25.28 2.31 -20.97
CA VAL A 267 -24.13 3.21 -20.98
C VAL A 267 -24.22 4.01 -19.70
N MET A 268 -23.28 3.80 -18.79
CA MET A 268 -23.05 4.72 -17.70
C MET A 268 -22.37 5.93 -18.28
N LYS A 269 -23.15 7.00 -18.41
CA LYS A 269 -22.57 8.33 -18.41
C LYS A 269 -22.01 8.54 -17.02
N ILE A 270 -20.72 8.29 -16.88
CA ILE A 270 -19.98 8.92 -15.82
C ILE A 270 -19.87 10.36 -16.29
N LEU A 271 -20.93 11.15 -16.00
CA LEU A 271 -20.79 12.58 -15.83
C LEU A 271 -19.57 12.68 -14.94
N GLY A 272 -18.45 13.21 -15.43
CA GLY A 272 -17.19 13.09 -14.74
C GLY A 272 -17.32 13.72 -13.36
N VAL A 273 -17.77 12.98 -12.35
CA VAL A 273 -17.73 13.41 -10.95
C VAL A 273 -16.27 13.41 -10.50
N PHE A 274 -15.37 12.87 -11.35
CA PHE A 274 -13.93 13.05 -11.31
C PHE A 274 -13.41 14.36 -11.95
N LEU A 275 -14.23 15.12 -12.70
CA LEU A 275 -13.82 16.39 -13.34
C LEU A 275 -14.86 17.54 -13.26
N MET A 276 -16.08 17.33 -12.75
CA MET A 276 -17.13 18.34 -12.56
C MET A 276 -17.07 19.06 -11.21
N PHE A 277 -15.90 19.10 -10.57
CA PHE A 277 -15.56 20.20 -9.67
C PHE A 277 -14.40 21.07 -10.16
N ILE A 278 -13.72 20.70 -11.26
CA ILE A 278 -12.56 21.47 -11.74
C ILE A 278 -12.71 21.98 -13.19
N GLY A 279 -13.55 21.38 -14.05
CA GLY A 279 -13.55 21.75 -15.47
C GLY A 279 -14.90 21.72 -16.15
N LEU A 280 -15.81 22.66 -15.80
CA LEU A 280 -16.80 23.32 -16.68
C LEU A 280 -17.89 23.99 -15.83
N ILE A 281 -17.53 25.09 -15.18
CA ILE A 281 -18.45 26.21 -15.14
C ILE A 281 -17.89 27.21 -16.14
N ASN A 282 -18.69 27.55 -17.15
CA ASN A 282 -18.44 28.72 -17.98
C ASN A 282 -18.07 29.88 -17.06
N SER A 283 -16.82 30.34 -17.20
CA SER A 283 -16.12 31.59 -16.86
C SER A 283 -16.81 32.78 -16.18
N GLN A 284 -17.97 32.65 -15.56
CA GLN A 284 -18.71 33.72 -14.88
C GLN A 284 -19.57 33.28 -13.69
N LEU A 285 -19.65 31.97 -13.35
CA LEU A 285 -20.53 31.48 -12.27
C LEU A 285 -19.95 30.32 -11.43
N GLN A 286 -18.62 30.21 -11.31
CA GLN A 286 -18.03 29.43 -10.23
C GLN A 286 -18.19 30.27 -8.97
N ALA A 287 -19.29 30.07 -8.23
CA ALA A 287 -19.33 30.50 -6.85
C ALA A 287 -18.14 29.82 -6.17
N GLN A 288 -17.14 30.63 -5.85
CA GLN A 288 -15.97 30.22 -5.09
C GLN A 288 -16.49 29.63 -3.78
N TRP A 289 -16.48 28.31 -3.60
CA TRP A 289 -17.13 27.65 -2.45
C TRP A 289 -16.61 28.19 -1.11
N TYR A 290 -15.36 28.67 -1.10
CA TYR A 290 -14.75 29.34 0.03
C TYR A 290 -15.39 30.69 0.38
N GLU A 291 -16.01 31.40 -0.57
CA GLU A 291 -16.79 32.61 -0.29
C GLU A 291 -18.05 32.30 0.52
N ASN A 292 -18.59 31.07 0.39
CA ASN A 292 -19.75 30.61 1.14
C ASN A 292 -19.40 30.02 2.51
N LEU A 293 -18.12 29.93 2.90
CA LEU A 293 -17.78 29.47 4.24
C LEU A 293 -18.41 30.38 5.30
N SER A 294 -18.99 29.78 6.32
CA SER A 294 -19.48 30.49 7.49
C SER A 294 -18.33 31.07 8.31
N ASP A 295 -18.66 31.94 9.26
CA ASP A 295 -17.66 32.51 10.17
C ASP A 295 -17.19 31.47 11.22
N GLU A 296 -17.85 30.31 11.26
CA GLU A 296 -17.57 29.16 12.10
C GLU A 296 -16.65 28.13 11.43
N ALA A 297 -16.29 28.35 10.16
CA ALA A 297 -15.31 27.53 9.45
C ALA A 297 -13.93 27.63 10.10
N VAL A 298 -13.24 26.49 10.22
CA VAL A 298 -11.90 26.41 10.80
C VAL A 298 -10.91 25.74 9.87
N VAL A 299 -9.65 26.17 9.96
CA VAL A 299 -8.50 25.48 9.35
C VAL A 299 -7.73 24.77 10.45
N SER A 300 -7.37 23.52 10.23
CA SER A 300 -6.50 22.77 11.13
C SER A 300 -5.38 22.05 10.39
N VAL A 301 -4.27 21.80 11.10
CA VAL A 301 -3.17 20.97 10.61
C VAL A 301 -3.28 19.60 11.26
N LEU A 302 -3.36 18.57 10.43
CA LEU A 302 -3.39 17.18 10.86
C LEU A 302 -1.98 16.61 10.86
N THR A 303 -1.53 16.04 11.98
CA THR A 303 -0.24 15.35 12.11
C THR A 303 -0.48 13.88 12.42
N ALA A 304 -0.06 13.01 11.51
CA ALA A 304 -0.19 11.57 11.65
C ALA A 304 1.11 10.93 12.09
N SER A 305 1.03 9.98 13.02
CA SER A 305 2.19 9.26 13.55
C SER A 305 2.92 8.47 12.47
N PRO A 306 4.21 8.15 12.64
CA PRO A 306 4.92 7.21 11.78
C PRO A 306 4.20 5.86 11.56
N GLY A 307 4.44 5.26 10.40
CA GLY A 307 3.95 3.94 10.03
C GLY A 307 5.06 2.88 9.96
N SER A 308 4.67 1.62 9.71
CA SER A 308 5.61 0.49 9.61
C SER A 308 6.37 0.42 8.29
N ASP A 309 5.85 1.05 7.24
CA ASP A 309 6.46 1.05 5.92
C ASP A 309 7.51 2.15 5.79
N THR A 310 8.52 1.93 4.95
CA THR A 310 9.63 2.87 4.74
C THR A 310 9.18 4.25 4.26
N TYR A 311 8.13 4.33 3.44
CA TYR A 311 7.59 5.60 2.93
C TYR A 311 6.74 6.36 3.97
N SER A 312 6.28 5.70 5.04
CA SER A 312 5.49 6.31 6.11
C SER A 312 6.26 6.44 7.43
N ALA A 313 7.55 6.05 7.43
CA ALA A 313 8.41 5.98 8.61
C ALA A 313 8.63 7.33 9.34
N PHE A 314 8.33 8.46 8.69
CA PHE A 314 8.52 9.81 9.24
C PHE A 314 7.21 10.50 9.63
N GLY A 315 6.07 9.80 9.53
CA GLY A 315 4.75 10.38 9.75
C GLY A 315 4.20 11.07 8.51
N HIS A 316 3.12 11.84 8.69
CA HIS A 316 2.50 12.59 7.60
C HIS A 316 1.80 13.86 8.10
N THR A 317 1.61 14.85 7.23
CA THR A 317 0.86 16.06 7.54
C THR A 317 -0.15 16.39 6.45
N ALA A 318 -1.32 16.91 6.84
CA ALA A 318 -2.34 17.43 5.92
C ALA A 318 -3.02 18.69 6.51
N ILE A 319 -3.75 19.43 5.67
CA ILE A 319 -4.55 20.59 6.10
C ILE A 319 -6.02 20.23 6.01
N ARG A 320 -6.80 20.49 7.05
CA ARG A 320 -8.24 20.26 7.06
C ARG A 320 -8.98 21.60 7.08
N ILE A 321 -10.06 21.68 6.32
CA ILE A 321 -11.04 22.76 6.38
C ILE A 321 -12.36 22.15 6.81
N TYR A 322 -12.88 22.62 7.94
CA TYR A 322 -14.11 22.13 8.54
C TYR A 322 -15.09 23.29 8.76
N ASP A 323 -16.27 23.20 8.18
CA ASP A 323 -17.41 24.09 8.42
C ASP A 323 -18.63 23.24 8.80
N PRO A 324 -19.04 23.26 10.08
CA PRO A 324 -20.16 22.46 10.56
C PRO A 324 -21.54 23.03 10.18
N ILE A 325 -21.63 24.29 9.73
CA ILE A 325 -22.89 25.02 9.55
C ILE A 325 -23.31 25.04 8.08
N GLU A 326 -22.34 25.10 7.16
CA GLU A 326 -22.63 25.04 5.73
C GLU A 326 -23.39 23.75 5.34
N ILE A 327 -24.27 23.86 4.33
CA ILE A 327 -25.08 22.73 3.85
C ILE A 327 -24.84 22.54 2.34
N PRO A 328 -24.20 21.43 1.94
CA PRO A 328 -23.69 20.34 2.77
C PRO A 328 -22.47 20.75 3.62
N ILE A 329 -22.28 20.06 4.76
CA ILE A 329 -21.13 20.26 5.66
C ILE A 329 -19.83 20.20 4.86
N VAL A 330 -18.95 21.15 5.11
CA VAL A 330 -17.61 21.17 4.52
C VAL A 330 -16.68 20.46 5.50
N ASP A 331 -16.10 19.34 5.10
CA ASP A 331 -15.11 18.62 5.92
C ASP A 331 -14.05 17.97 5.03
N TRP A 332 -13.15 18.80 4.51
CA TRP A 332 -12.15 18.41 3.50
C TRP A 332 -10.75 18.39 4.08
N VAL A 333 -9.99 17.37 3.69
CA VAL A 333 -8.55 17.24 3.96
C VAL A 333 -7.77 17.40 2.65
N PHE A 334 -6.89 18.39 2.65
CA PHE A 334 -5.94 18.70 1.58
C PHE A 334 -4.60 18.04 1.88
N ASN A 335 -4.25 17.07 1.04
CA ASN A 335 -3.15 16.15 1.24
C ASN A 335 -2.07 16.34 0.16
N TYR A 336 -0.97 16.97 0.55
CA TYR A 336 0.28 16.95 -0.21
C TYR A 336 1.01 15.65 0.09
N GLY A 337 1.65 15.03 -0.89
CA GLY A 337 2.30 13.73 -0.66
C GLY A 337 1.61 12.57 -1.36
N THR A 338 0.60 12.82 -2.20
CA THR A 338 0.01 11.78 -3.05
C THR A 338 0.76 11.67 -4.37
N PHE A 339 0.86 10.46 -4.91
CA PHE A 339 1.49 10.18 -6.19
C PHE A 339 0.57 9.24 -6.99
N SER A 340 0.70 9.24 -8.32
CA SER A 340 0.05 8.22 -9.16
C SER A 340 1.12 7.42 -9.90
N PHE A 341 0.92 6.12 -10.00
CA PHE A 341 1.77 5.23 -10.79
C PHE A 341 1.42 5.41 -12.27
N SER A 342 1.96 6.44 -12.92
CA SER A 342 1.96 6.54 -14.39
C SER A 342 3.01 5.58 -14.98
N ASP A 343 2.90 5.22 -16.25
CA ASP A 343 3.86 4.34 -16.95
C ASP A 343 5.33 4.80 -16.83
N ASP A 344 5.56 6.12 -16.74
CA ASP A 344 6.89 6.71 -16.58
C ASP A 344 7.37 6.84 -15.12
N PHE A 345 6.55 6.45 -14.13
CA PHE A 345 6.83 6.69 -12.70
C PHE A 345 8.19 6.10 -12.28
N TYR A 346 8.48 4.85 -12.63
CA TYR A 346 9.74 4.21 -12.25
C TYR A 346 10.95 4.86 -12.93
N ILE A 347 10.80 5.30 -14.18
CA ILE A 347 11.87 6.00 -14.92
C ILE A 347 12.12 7.37 -14.27
N LYS A 348 11.06 8.10 -13.94
CA LYS A 348 11.12 9.37 -13.22
C LYS A 348 11.71 9.19 -11.82
N PHE A 349 11.28 8.19 -11.06
CA PHE A 349 11.83 7.83 -9.75
C PHE A 349 13.33 7.58 -9.82
N LEU A 350 13.78 6.73 -10.75
CA LEU A 350 15.20 6.47 -10.95
C LEU A 350 15.99 7.73 -11.32
N LYS A 351 15.40 8.66 -12.06
CA LYS A 351 16.00 9.96 -12.41
C LYS A 351 15.96 10.98 -11.27
N GLY A 352 15.32 10.70 -10.13
CA GLY A 352 15.10 11.68 -9.06
C GLY A 352 13.99 12.69 -9.36
N HIS A 353 13.09 12.33 -10.27
CA HIS A 353 11.98 13.12 -10.76
C HIS A 353 10.66 12.76 -10.11
N LEU A 354 10.60 12.93 -8.79
CA LEU A 354 9.42 12.57 -8.01
C LEU A 354 8.40 13.69 -8.08
N ASP A 355 7.47 13.60 -9.02
CA ASP A 355 6.33 14.51 -9.10
C ASP A 355 5.24 14.01 -8.15
N TYR A 356 4.90 14.84 -7.17
CA TYR A 356 3.84 14.61 -6.21
C TYR A 356 2.72 15.61 -6.45
N LYS A 357 1.51 15.28 -5.99
CA LYS A 357 0.35 16.14 -6.16
C LYS A 357 -0.37 16.43 -4.86
N LEU A 358 -0.98 17.60 -4.82
CA LEU A 358 -2.05 17.93 -3.88
C LEU A 358 -3.32 17.17 -4.28
N THR A 359 -3.97 16.56 -3.30
CA THR A 359 -5.32 15.99 -3.45
C THR A 359 -6.22 16.52 -2.35
N ALA A 360 -7.53 16.43 -2.56
CA ALA A 360 -8.52 16.67 -1.52
C ALA A 360 -9.39 15.41 -1.35
N ALA A 361 -9.70 15.08 -0.10
CA ALA A 361 -10.61 13.99 0.25
C ALA A 361 -11.44 14.37 1.48
N PRO A 362 -12.64 13.79 1.67
CA PRO A 362 -13.41 13.99 2.90
C PRO A 362 -12.60 13.51 4.12
N PHE A 363 -12.68 14.24 5.23
CA PHE A 363 -11.96 13.91 6.46
C PHE A 363 -12.25 12.50 6.95
N GLU A 364 -13.48 12.01 6.81
CA GLU A 364 -13.85 10.64 7.19
C GLU A 364 -12.99 9.58 6.48
N ILE A 365 -12.73 9.74 5.18
CA ILE A 365 -11.90 8.80 4.40
C ILE A 365 -10.46 8.87 4.89
N PHE A 366 -9.94 10.08 5.07
CA PHE A 366 -8.59 10.30 5.58
C PHE A 366 -8.43 9.66 6.96
N ASN A 367 -9.31 9.98 7.90
CA ASN A 367 -9.30 9.47 9.27
C ASN A 367 -9.38 7.93 9.32
N LYS A 368 -10.31 7.32 8.55
CA LYS A 368 -10.44 5.86 8.47
C LYS A 368 -9.15 5.19 8.01
N SER A 369 -8.44 5.77 7.04
CA SER A 369 -7.19 5.19 6.54
C SER A 369 -6.09 5.08 7.61
N TYR A 370 -6.00 6.05 8.54
CA TYR A 370 -5.04 6.00 9.64
C TYR A 370 -5.51 5.09 10.79
N LEU A 371 -6.81 5.01 11.02
CA LEU A 371 -7.41 4.06 11.95
C LEU A 371 -7.10 2.61 11.53
N ASP A 372 -7.30 2.27 10.26
CA ASP A 372 -7.04 0.93 9.71
C ASP A 372 -5.55 0.58 9.79
N GLN A 373 -4.66 1.57 9.64
CA GLN A 373 -3.20 1.42 9.80
C GLN A 373 -2.74 1.39 11.26
N ARG A 374 -3.64 1.62 12.23
CA ARG A 374 -3.31 1.79 13.66
C ARG A 374 -2.26 2.89 13.88
N ARG A 375 -2.46 4.03 13.23
CA ARG A 375 -1.60 5.21 13.34
C ARG A 375 -2.34 6.31 14.11
N GLY A 376 -1.62 7.01 14.97
CA GLY A 376 -2.14 8.14 15.72
C GLY A 376 -2.39 9.32 14.80
N LEU A 377 -3.39 10.14 15.12
CA LEU A 377 -3.74 11.34 14.36
C LEU A 377 -4.07 12.47 15.34
N ILE A 378 -3.34 13.57 15.22
CA ILE A 378 -3.52 14.78 16.03
C ILE A 378 -3.97 15.90 15.10
N GLU A 379 -4.99 16.64 15.53
CA GLU A 379 -5.44 17.87 14.89
C GLU A 379 -4.98 19.09 15.70
N GLN A 380 -4.48 20.12 15.03
CA GLN A 380 -4.17 21.42 15.63
C GLN A 380 -4.97 22.51 14.93
N VAL A 381 -5.97 23.05 15.62
CA VAL A 381 -6.83 24.12 15.09
C VAL A 381 -6.06 25.45 15.08
N LEU A 382 -6.16 26.19 13.97
CA LEU A 382 -5.47 27.47 13.79
C LEU A 382 -6.43 28.63 14.12
N HIS A 383 -5.94 29.62 14.86
CA HIS A 383 -6.65 30.84 15.23
C HIS A 383 -6.64 31.85 14.08
N LEU A 384 -7.39 31.53 13.02
CA LEU A 384 -7.57 32.41 11.86
C LEU A 384 -8.92 33.12 11.94
N SER A 385 -8.96 34.38 11.51
CA SER A 385 -10.22 35.08 11.25
C SER A 385 -10.97 34.46 10.06
N PRO A 386 -12.29 34.67 9.92
CA PRO A 386 -13.05 34.15 8.78
C PRO A 386 -12.45 34.49 7.42
N ASP A 387 -11.97 35.72 7.22
CA ASP A 387 -11.33 36.14 5.97
C ASP A 387 -10.00 35.42 5.71
N GLU A 388 -9.24 35.11 6.76
CA GLU A 388 -8.01 34.33 6.67
C GLU A 388 -8.31 32.85 6.36
N VAL A 389 -9.38 32.28 6.93
CA VAL A 389 -9.88 30.94 6.58
C VAL A 389 -10.26 30.87 5.10
N ARG A 390 -11.05 31.84 4.60
CA ARG A 390 -11.40 31.95 3.18
C ARG A 390 -10.16 32.09 2.30
N SER A 391 -9.14 32.83 2.75
CA SER A 391 -7.88 33.01 2.02
C SER A 391 -7.08 31.70 1.91
N VAL A 392 -7.01 30.92 2.98
CA VAL A 392 -6.40 29.57 2.95
C VAL A 392 -7.18 28.64 2.02
N ALA A 393 -8.51 28.63 2.14
CA ALA A 393 -9.40 27.82 1.30
C ALA A 393 -9.30 28.18 -0.19
N SER A 394 -9.18 29.47 -0.49
CA SER A 394 -8.97 30.00 -1.84
C SER A 394 -7.63 29.54 -2.42
N PHE A 395 -6.55 29.65 -1.65
CA PHE A 395 -5.23 29.19 -2.08
C PHE A 395 -5.22 27.68 -2.35
N LEU A 396 -5.80 26.87 -1.45
CA LEU A 396 -5.89 25.42 -1.62
C LEU A 396 -6.76 25.04 -2.82
N SER A 397 -7.83 25.77 -3.08
CA SER A 397 -8.68 25.59 -4.26
C SER A 397 -7.94 25.89 -5.57
N TRP A 398 -7.17 26.98 -5.60
CA TRP A 398 -6.31 27.31 -6.73
C TRP A 398 -5.22 26.25 -6.92
N ASN A 399 -4.59 25.82 -5.83
CA ASN A 399 -3.51 24.85 -5.89
C ASN A 399 -4.00 23.44 -6.27
N LEU A 400 -5.27 23.10 -6.01
CA LEU A 400 -5.86 21.82 -6.41
C LEU A 400 -6.15 21.72 -7.92
N GLN A 401 -6.12 22.84 -8.67
CA GLN A 401 -6.29 22.83 -10.12
C GLN A 401 -5.20 21.98 -10.80
N GLU A 402 -5.54 21.35 -11.92
CA GLU A 402 -4.66 20.41 -12.63
C GLU A 402 -3.28 21.02 -12.92
N GLU A 403 -3.24 22.29 -13.32
CA GLU A 403 -2.02 23.01 -13.68
C GLU A 403 -1.15 23.39 -12.48
N ASN A 404 -1.71 23.40 -11.27
CA ASN A 404 -1.03 23.89 -10.05
C ASN A 404 -0.78 22.79 -9.00
N SER A 405 -1.48 21.65 -9.11
CA SER A 405 -1.48 20.61 -8.08
C SER A 405 -0.19 19.81 -7.98
N VAL A 406 0.60 19.77 -9.07
CA VAL A 406 1.83 18.99 -9.15
C VAL A 406 3.03 19.81 -8.68
N TYR A 407 3.86 19.20 -7.85
CA TYR A 407 5.13 19.76 -7.40
C TYR A 407 6.25 18.72 -7.37
N ARG A 408 7.49 19.20 -7.48
CA ARG A 408 8.68 18.38 -7.38
C ARG A 408 8.97 18.06 -5.92
N TYR A 409 8.84 16.79 -5.55
CA TYR A 409 9.11 16.34 -4.20
C TYR A 409 10.60 16.30 -3.90
N GLU A 410 10.99 16.98 -2.82
CA GLU A 410 12.31 16.91 -2.21
C GLU A 410 12.14 16.61 -0.73
N PHE A 411 12.59 15.43 -0.29
CA PHE A 411 12.31 14.94 1.06
C PHE A 411 12.68 15.95 2.17
N PHE A 412 13.83 16.63 2.08
CA PHE A 412 14.30 17.61 3.08
C PHE A 412 13.81 19.05 2.87
N ARG A 413 13.23 19.39 1.72
CA ARG A 413 13.01 20.80 1.33
C ARG A 413 11.60 21.09 0.84
N ASP A 414 10.95 20.12 0.23
CA ASP A 414 9.65 20.26 -0.42
C ASP A 414 8.84 18.97 -0.34
N ASN A 415 8.15 18.80 0.78
CA ASN A 415 7.36 17.64 1.15
C ASN A 415 6.04 18.04 1.84
N CYS A 416 5.24 17.07 2.28
CA CYS A 416 3.92 17.30 2.87
C CYS A 416 3.93 18.27 4.07
N ALA A 417 4.93 18.18 4.95
CA ALA A 417 5.04 19.05 6.12
C ALA A 417 5.47 20.48 5.71
N SER A 418 6.56 20.61 4.96
CA SER A 418 7.03 21.93 4.50
C SER A 418 6.00 22.68 3.64
N ARG A 419 5.14 21.97 2.89
CA ARG A 419 4.05 22.55 2.09
C ARG A 419 2.98 23.24 2.93
N VAL A 420 2.79 22.87 4.19
CA VAL A 420 1.91 23.61 5.11
C VAL A 420 2.40 25.05 5.28
N ILE A 421 3.71 25.25 5.42
CA ILE A 421 4.30 26.59 5.54
C ILE A 421 4.16 27.38 4.25
N VAL A 422 4.28 26.71 3.10
CA VAL A 422 4.04 27.33 1.79
C VAL A 422 2.58 27.82 1.70
N VAL A 423 1.61 27.01 2.10
CA VAL A 423 0.19 27.38 2.11
C VAL A 423 -0.04 28.57 3.03
N LEU A 424 0.38 28.51 4.30
CA LEU A 424 0.16 29.59 5.27
C LEU A 424 0.81 30.89 4.83
N LYS A 425 2.06 30.84 4.34
CA LYS A 425 2.76 32.05 3.88
C LYS A 425 2.13 32.64 2.61
N SER A 426 1.67 31.80 1.69
CA SER A 426 1.09 32.28 0.42
C SER A 426 -0.33 32.80 0.56
N SER A 427 -1.10 32.26 1.52
CA SER A 427 -2.48 32.68 1.79
C SER A 427 -2.56 33.88 2.73
N LEU A 428 -1.72 33.94 3.76
CA LEU A 428 -1.79 34.97 4.80
C LEU A 428 -0.81 36.13 4.55
N GLY A 429 0.26 35.91 3.79
CA GLY A 429 1.23 36.94 3.45
C GLY A 429 2.01 37.46 4.65
N ASP A 430 2.06 38.78 4.82
CA ASP A 430 2.89 39.43 5.84
C ASP A 430 2.34 39.35 7.27
N SER A 431 1.06 39.01 7.43
CA SER A 431 0.45 38.79 8.75
C SER A 431 1.00 37.54 9.43
N PHE A 432 1.40 36.53 8.65
CA PHE A 432 1.97 35.27 9.15
C PHE A 432 3.49 35.38 9.37
N ARG A 433 3.94 34.86 10.52
CA ARG A 433 5.36 34.71 10.87
C ARG A 433 5.60 33.31 11.41
N ALA A 434 6.46 32.56 10.72
CA ALA A 434 6.82 31.19 11.11
C ALA A 434 7.72 31.13 12.36
N ASN A 435 8.42 32.23 12.70
CA ASN A 435 9.29 32.35 13.88
C ASN A 435 10.24 31.15 14.09
N CYS A 436 10.77 30.59 12.98
CA CYS A 436 11.63 29.44 13.08
C CYS A 436 13.03 29.82 13.56
N GLU A 437 13.63 28.93 14.32
CA GLU A 437 15.01 29.02 14.77
C GLU A 437 15.81 27.82 14.25
N ALA A 438 17.13 27.99 14.13
CA ALA A 438 18.02 26.87 13.88
C ALA A 438 18.30 26.15 15.20
N ASP A 439 18.13 24.83 15.22
CA ASP A 439 18.33 23.99 16.41
C ASP A 439 19.72 23.31 16.45
N GLY A 440 20.56 23.59 15.46
CA GLY A 440 21.92 23.05 15.33
C GLY A 440 22.00 21.63 14.77
N ARG A 441 20.87 20.96 14.51
CA ARG A 441 20.84 19.62 13.90
C ARG A 441 21.15 19.69 12.40
N THR A 442 21.72 18.63 11.86
CA THR A 442 21.80 18.38 10.42
C THR A 442 20.54 17.69 9.91
N PHE A 443 20.31 17.71 8.59
CA PHE A 443 19.20 16.94 8.00
C PHE A 443 19.23 15.45 8.34
N ARG A 444 20.43 14.85 8.46
CA ARG A 444 20.60 13.46 8.93
C ARG A 444 20.21 13.28 10.39
N ASP A 445 20.60 14.20 11.27
CA ASP A 445 20.28 14.12 12.70
C ASP A 445 18.76 14.14 12.93
N GLY A 446 18.01 14.86 12.08
CA GLY A 446 16.55 14.87 12.11
C GLY A 446 15.90 13.51 11.82
N LEU A 447 16.57 12.62 11.10
CA LEU A 447 16.07 11.28 10.79
C LEU A 447 16.20 10.29 11.95
N GLY A 448 17.21 10.46 12.81
CA GLY A 448 17.62 9.49 13.84
C GLY A 448 16.45 8.90 14.65
N PRO A 449 15.60 9.74 15.27
CA PRO A 449 14.46 9.25 16.06
C PRO A 449 13.53 8.30 15.31
N TYR A 450 13.44 8.38 13.98
CA TYR A 450 12.52 7.58 13.17
C TYR A 450 13.15 6.29 12.65
N ILE A 451 14.48 6.23 12.53
CA ILE A 451 15.19 5.12 11.88
C ILE A 451 16.11 4.33 12.83
N ASP A 452 16.37 4.80 14.05
CA ASP A 452 17.27 4.17 15.01
C ASP A 452 16.84 2.76 15.43
N GLY A 453 15.53 2.47 15.40
CA GLY A 453 15.00 1.12 15.61
C GLY A 453 15.19 0.18 14.42
N SER A 454 15.53 0.72 13.24
CA SER A 454 15.66 0.01 11.98
C SER A 454 17.12 0.01 11.48
N PRO A 455 18.00 -0.82 12.06
CA PRO A 455 19.45 -0.67 11.89
C PRO A 455 19.95 -0.91 10.46
N TRP A 456 19.29 -1.77 9.68
CA TRP A 456 19.62 -1.97 8.27
C TRP A 456 19.20 -0.77 7.40
N THR A 457 18.07 -0.15 7.72
CA THR A 457 17.59 1.07 7.07
C THR A 457 18.55 2.23 7.37
N SER A 458 18.96 2.37 8.63
CA SER A 458 19.98 3.33 9.06
C SER A 458 21.30 3.14 8.30
N LEU A 459 21.82 1.91 8.21
CA LEU A 459 23.02 1.63 7.41
C LEU A 459 22.85 2.00 5.92
N GLY A 460 21.68 1.73 5.35
CA GLY A 460 21.36 2.10 3.96
C GLY A 460 21.37 3.62 3.75
N MET A 461 20.78 4.37 4.67
CA MET A 461 20.77 5.85 4.63
C MET A 461 22.15 6.45 4.88
N ASP A 462 22.94 5.88 5.78
CA ASP A 462 24.35 6.23 5.97
C ASP A 462 25.15 6.06 4.68
N PHE A 463 24.89 4.97 3.95
CA PHE A 463 25.56 4.70 2.69
C PHE A 463 25.10 5.67 1.57
N ALA A 464 23.79 5.87 1.43
CA ALA A 464 23.20 6.58 0.31
C ALA A 464 23.27 8.11 0.42
N LEU A 465 23.02 8.67 1.60
CA LEU A 465 22.96 10.12 1.78
C LEU A 465 24.37 10.73 1.74
N GLY A 466 24.53 11.77 0.92
CA GLY A 466 25.76 12.54 0.75
C GLY A 466 25.85 13.74 1.72
N PRO A 467 26.87 14.60 1.54
CA PRO A 467 27.16 15.71 2.45
C PRO A 467 26.08 16.80 2.52
N GLN A 468 25.09 16.81 1.61
CA GLN A 468 23.96 17.74 1.72
C GLN A 468 23.06 17.40 2.92
N ALA A 469 22.90 16.11 3.23
CA ALA A 469 22.16 15.66 4.41
C ALA A 469 22.90 16.00 5.73
N ASP A 470 24.22 16.18 5.66
CA ASP A 470 25.07 16.48 6.82
C ASP A 470 25.28 17.99 7.06
N LYS A 471 24.58 18.84 6.30
CA LYS A 471 24.55 20.27 6.55
C LYS A 471 23.64 20.60 7.73
N ILE A 472 24.10 21.53 8.57
CA ILE A 472 23.27 22.13 9.62
C ILE A 472 22.05 22.76 8.95
N MET A 473 20.87 22.44 9.48
CA MET A 473 19.60 22.95 8.99
C MET A 473 19.55 24.48 9.14
N PRO A 474 19.08 25.22 8.12
CA PRO A 474 18.75 26.63 8.30
C PRO A 474 17.54 26.80 9.23
N PRO A 475 17.17 28.03 9.64
CA PRO A 475 15.87 28.28 10.25
C PRO A 475 14.73 27.70 9.39
N CYS A 476 13.77 27.06 10.05
CA CYS A 476 12.69 26.25 9.46
C CYS A 476 13.15 24.94 8.78
N GLY A 477 14.45 24.62 8.80
CA GLY A 477 14.96 23.43 8.13
C GLY A 477 14.48 22.12 8.74
N ALA A 478 14.00 22.12 9.99
CA ALA A 478 13.42 20.94 10.64
C ALA A 478 11.96 20.65 10.23
N LEU A 479 11.28 21.60 9.58
CA LEU A 479 9.85 21.51 9.28
C LEU A 479 9.50 20.50 8.16
N TYR A 480 10.49 19.80 7.61
CA TYR A 480 10.24 18.65 6.74
C TYR A 480 9.76 17.42 7.54
N ILE A 481 9.96 17.40 8.87
CA ILE A 481 9.43 16.37 9.76
C ILE A 481 8.08 16.82 10.33
N PRO A 482 7.00 16.04 10.15
CA PRO A 482 5.66 16.33 10.70
C PRO A 482 5.63 16.70 12.19
N ASP A 483 6.34 15.97 13.04
CA ASP A 483 6.35 16.24 14.49
C ASP A 483 7.07 17.55 14.84
N ASP A 484 8.14 17.89 14.11
CA ASP A 484 8.86 19.15 14.31
C ASP A 484 8.03 20.33 13.78
N LEU A 485 7.25 20.13 12.72
CA LEU A 485 6.24 21.09 12.27
C LEU A 485 5.15 21.29 13.33
N SER A 486 4.59 20.20 13.87
CA SER A 486 3.55 20.25 14.92
C SER A 486 4.00 21.08 16.13
N LYS A 487 5.25 20.88 16.59
CA LYS A 487 5.85 21.69 17.67
C LYS A 487 6.12 23.13 17.25
N ALA A 488 6.53 23.35 15.99
CA ALA A 488 6.82 24.69 15.50
C ALA A 488 5.57 25.56 15.35
N LEU A 489 4.41 24.98 15.00
CA LEU A 489 3.14 25.71 14.87
C LEU A 489 2.80 26.54 16.12
N LEU A 490 3.12 26.04 17.32
CA LEU A 490 2.91 26.73 18.60
C LEU A 490 3.75 28.00 18.78
N ARG A 491 4.83 28.14 18.01
CA ARG A 491 5.68 29.34 18.00
C ARG A 491 5.32 30.30 16.87
N MET A 492 4.52 29.85 15.91
CA MET A 492 4.10 30.68 14.78
C MET A 492 3.06 31.69 15.25
N THR A 493 3.05 32.84 14.60
CA THR A 493 2.14 33.93 14.93
C THR A 493 1.43 34.45 13.69
N ILE A 494 0.19 34.89 13.88
CA ILE A 494 -0.63 35.58 12.90
C ILE A 494 -1.06 36.92 13.51
N ASN A 495 -0.77 38.03 12.82
CA ASN A 495 -1.01 39.39 13.32
C ASN A 495 -0.37 39.69 14.70
N GLY A 496 0.72 38.98 15.04
CA GLY A 496 1.42 39.12 16.32
C GLY A 496 0.87 38.25 17.46
N GLU A 497 -0.25 37.57 17.25
CA GLU A 497 -0.85 36.63 18.21
C GLU A 497 -0.45 35.17 17.86
N PRO A 498 -0.46 34.24 18.82
CA PRO A 498 -0.18 32.82 18.56
C PRO A 498 -1.11 32.24 17.49
N LEU A 499 -0.56 31.46 16.55
CA LEU A 499 -1.34 30.81 15.50
C LEU A 499 -2.19 29.63 16.04
N THR A 500 -1.70 28.95 17.07
CA THR A 500 -2.37 27.81 17.73
C THR A 500 -1.72 27.62 19.11
N THR A 501 -2.42 26.98 20.04
CA THR A 501 -1.94 26.69 21.40
C THR A 501 -1.99 25.19 21.71
N GLU A 502 -1.47 24.79 22.87
CA GLU A 502 -1.56 23.38 23.30
C GLU A 502 -3.01 22.94 23.55
N ASP A 503 -3.90 23.85 23.96
CA ASP A 503 -5.32 23.57 24.20
C ASP A 503 -6.09 23.31 22.88
N ASP A 504 -5.52 23.70 21.73
CA ASP A 504 -6.09 23.49 20.40
C ASP A 504 -5.68 22.15 19.77
N LYS A 505 -4.91 21.33 20.51
CA LYS A 505 -4.52 19.99 20.08
C LYS A 505 -5.59 18.96 20.43
N ASN A 506 -6.20 18.37 19.40
CA ASN A 506 -7.16 17.28 19.55
C ASN A 506 -6.54 15.95 19.11
N GLU A 507 -6.44 14.99 20.02
CA GLU A 507 -6.07 13.61 19.68
C GLU A 507 -7.28 12.91 19.05
N LEU A 508 -7.33 12.90 17.72
CA LEU A 508 -8.42 12.27 16.95
C LEU A 508 -8.34 10.75 17.01
N LEU A 509 -7.11 10.21 16.90
CA LEU A 509 -6.82 8.78 17.01
C LEU A 509 -5.65 8.58 17.97
N ILE A 510 -5.89 7.82 19.04
CA ILE A 510 -4.88 7.47 20.05
C ILE A 510 -4.44 6.03 19.81
N VAL A 511 -3.12 5.81 19.75
CA VAL A 511 -2.54 4.48 19.60
C VAL A 511 -1.64 4.19 20.80
N GLU A 512 -1.94 3.10 21.52
CA GLU A 512 -1.10 2.61 22.61
C GLU A 512 0.12 1.85 22.03
N GLY A 513 1.34 2.36 22.27
CA GLY A 513 2.57 1.67 21.89
C GLY A 513 3.74 2.59 21.55
N SER A 514 4.90 2.00 21.27
CA SER A 514 6.08 2.70 20.76
C SER A 514 5.92 2.93 19.25
N TRP A 515 6.10 4.18 18.81
CA TRP A 515 6.12 4.59 17.41
C TRP A 515 7.43 4.24 16.69
N PHE A 516 8.44 3.74 17.40
CA PHE A 516 9.68 3.29 16.78
C PHE A 516 9.44 2.01 15.97
N SER A 517 9.65 2.08 14.67
CA SER A 517 9.78 0.88 13.85
C SER A 517 11.01 0.07 14.30
N GLY A 518 10.81 -1.19 14.68
CA GLY A 518 11.90 -2.14 14.91
C GLY A 518 12.40 -2.28 16.36
N SER A 519 13.71 -2.33 16.54
CA SER A 519 14.37 -2.73 17.78
C SER A 519 14.27 -1.63 18.87
N PRO A 520 13.93 -1.98 20.12
CA PRO A 520 13.81 -1.00 21.21
C PRO A 520 15.16 -0.36 21.58
N GLU A 521 15.09 0.80 22.23
CA GLU A 521 16.28 1.52 22.69
C GLU A 521 17.10 0.67 23.66
N GLY A 522 18.42 0.74 23.55
CA GLY A 522 19.33 -0.13 24.31
C GLY A 522 19.43 -1.58 23.81
N SER A 523 18.61 -2.01 22.84
CA SER A 523 18.72 -3.36 22.26
C SER A 523 20.03 -3.56 21.51
N MET A 524 20.70 -4.70 21.75
CA MET A 524 21.85 -5.12 20.96
C MET A 524 21.53 -5.29 19.47
N ALA A 525 20.26 -5.53 19.12
CA ALA A 525 19.83 -5.68 17.74
C ALA A 525 20.10 -4.43 16.89
N ARG A 526 20.06 -3.23 17.50
CA ARG A 526 20.40 -1.96 16.82
C ARG A 526 21.85 -1.92 16.31
N ASN A 527 22.75 -2.71 16.90
CA ASN A 527 24.17 -2.74 16.54
C ASN A 527 24.56 -3.90 15.61
N ILE A 528 23.59 -4.72 15.15
CA ILE A 528 23.86 -5.89 14.30
C ILE A 528 24.65 -5.54 13.03
N PRO A 529 24.29 -4.52 12.24
CA PRO A 529 25.04 -4.21 11.02
C PRO A 529 26.48 -3.79 11.33
N THR A 530 26.68 -2.99 12.38
CA THR A 530 28.02 -2.61 12.86
C THR A 530 28.83 -3.83 13.26
N ALA A 531 28.26 -4.75 14.03
CA ALA A 531 28.93 -5.99 14.43
C ALA A 531 29.32 -6.84 13.22
N ILE A 532 28.43 -6.97 12.22
CA ILE A 532 28.71 -7.70 10.98
C ILE A 532 29.87 -7.05 10.21
N MET A 533 29.89 -5.72 10.07
CA MET A 533 30.96 -5.01 9.36
C MET A 533 32.30 -5.10 10.09
N VAL A 534 32.30 -5.06 11.42
CA VAL A 534 33.49 -5.29 12.25
C VAL A 534 34.00 -6.73 12.07
N ILE A 535 33.12 -7.72 12.15
CA ILE A 535 33.48 -9.14 11.95
C ILE A 535 34.03 -9.36 10.54
N LEU A 536 33.44 -8.75 9.52
CA LEU A 536 33.93 -8.81 8.14
C LEU A 536 35.36 -8.26 8.03
N ALA A 537 35.61 -7.07 8.60
CA ALA A 537 36.93 -6.43 8.59
C ALA A 537 37.99 -7.26 9.33
N LEU A 538 37.64 -7.80 10.50
CA LEU A 538 38.51 -8.69 11.27
C LEU A 538 38.77 -10.01 10.53
N THR A 539 37.75 -10.57 9.87
CA THR A 539 37.85 -11.82 9.13
C THR A 539 38.78 -11.68 7.93
N ILE A 540 38.61 -10.63 7.11
CA ILE A 540 39.50 -10.41 5.96
C ILE A 540 40.92 -10.07 6.41
N CYS A 541 41.09 -9.35 7.53
CA CYS A 541 42.40 -9.11 8.13
C CYS A 541 43.08 -10.42 8.57
N LEU A 542 42.36 -11.30 9.27
CA LEU A 542 42.86 -12.59 9.73
C LEU A 542 43.19 -13.52 8.58
N LEU A 543 42.30 -13.63 7.59
CA LEU A 543 42.52 -14.44 6.39
C LEU A 543 43.75 -13.95 5.63
N ARG A 544 43.93 -12.63 5.52
CA ARG A 544 45.12 -12.03 4.91
C ARG A 544 46.40 -12.36 5.69
N PHE A 545 46.37 -12.23 7.01
CA PHE A 545 47.52 -12.55 7.87
C PHE A 545 47.88 -14.05 7.79
N LYS A 546 46.90 -14.94 7.92
CA LYS A 546 47.12 -16.39 7.81
C LYS A 546 47.57 -16.79 6.42
N SER A 547 46.97 -16.25 5.35
CA SER A 547 47.42 -16.52 3.97
C SER A 547 48.88 -16.11 3.73
N ARG A 548 49.47 -15.23 4.56
CA ARG A 548 50.88 -14.83 4.49
C ARG A 548 51.81 -15.70 5.31
N ASN A 549 51.35 -16.24 6.44
CA ASN A 549 52.20 -16.88 7.46
C ASN A 549 52.02 -18.41 7.59
N VAL A 550 51.26 -19.04 6.69
CA VAL A 550 51.00 -20.50 6.75
C VAL A 550 52.22 -21.32 6.27
N PRO A 551 52.69 -22.30 7.07
CA PRO A 551 53.72 -23.26 6.66
C PRO A 551 53.28 -24.08 5.44
N ALA A 552 54.24 -24.50 4.60
CA ALA A 552 54.01 -25.23 3.35
C ALA A 552 53.20 -26.55 3.50
N SER A 553 52.99 -27.04 4.73
CA SER A 553 52.29 -28.29 5.05
C SER A 553 50.75 -28.18 5.13
N ASN A 554 50.13 -26.99 5.07
CA ASN A 554 48.66 -26.89 4.94
C ASN A 554 48.20 -25.75 3.97
N PRO A 555 48.49 -25.85 2.66
CA PRO A 555 48.82 -24.64 1.90
C PRO A 555 47.72 -24.07 0.99
N LYS A 556 46.43 -24.43 1.13
CA LYS A 556 45.40 -23.91 0.20
C LYS A 556 44.12 -23.34 0.83
N ILE A 557 43.71 -23.76 2.03
CA ILE A 557 42.37 -23.38 2.53
C ILE A 557 42.26 -21.87 2.84
N TYR A 558 43.22 -21.29 3.56
CA TYR A 558 43.17 -19.87 3.92
C TYR A 558 43.40 -18.94 2.72
N SER A 559 44.25 -19.34 1.77
CA SER A 559 44.43 -18.59 0.51
C SER A 559 43.18 -18.66 -0.37
N THR A 560 42.54 -19.83 -0.48
CA THR A 560 41.28 -19.98 -1.22
C THR A 560 40.17 -19.16 -0.57
N LEU A 561 40.01 -19.25 0.75
CA LEU A 561 39.03 -18.44 1.49
C LEU A 561 39.30 -16.94 1.33
N PHE A 562 40.55 -16.51 1.43
CA PHE A 562 40.91 -15.11 1.19
C PHE A 562 40.53 -14.67 -0.23
N ILE A 563 40.80 -15.47 -1.26
CA ILE A 563 40.43 -15.17 -2.65
C ILE A 563 38.91 -15.06 -2.81
N VAL A 564 38.14 -15.98 -2.21
CA VAL A 564 36.68 -15.97 -2.26
C VAL A 564 36.11 -14.73 -1.57
N PHE A 565 36.49 -14.47 -0.32
CA PHE A 565 36.03 -13.29 0.43
C PHE A 565 36.44 -11.99 -0.26
N LYS A 566 37.68 -11.91 -0.75
CA LYS A 566 38.15 -10.79 -1.57
C LYS A 566 37.24 -10.57 -2.78
N GLY A 567 36.91 -11.63 -3.53
CA GLY A 567 36.04 -11.54 -4.70
C GLY A 567 34.65 -11.01 -4.35
N ILE A 568 34.05 -11.51 -3.27
CA ILE A 568 32.72 -11.07 -2.79
C ILE A 568 32.76 -9.58 -2.39
N ILE A 569 33.69 -9.20 -1.52
CA ILE A 569 33.82 -7.82 -1.02
C ILE A 569 34.00 -6.84 -2.19
N LEU A 570 34.92 -7.14 -3.10
CA LEU A 570 35.21 -6.24 -4.22
C LEU A 570 34.08 -6.19 -5.24
N SER A 571 33.37 -7.29 -5.47
CA SER A 571 32.22 -7.30 -6.39
C SER A 571 31.05 -6.48 -5.83
N LEU A 572 30.73 -6.65 -4.54
CA LEU A 572 29.69 -5.88 -3.87
C LEU A 572 30.04 -4.39 -3.82
N ALA A 573 31.27 -4.05 -3.41
CA ALA A 573 31.73 -2.66 -3.39
C ALA A 573 31.70 -2.02 -4.79
N SER A 574 32.07 -2.77 -5.83
CA SER A 574 32.00 -2.28 -7.22
C SER A 574 30.55 -2.02 -7.68
N LEU A 575 29.62 -2.91 -7.33
CA LEU A 575 28.20 -2.76 -7.65
C LEU A 575 27.63 -1.52 -6.96
N LEU A 576 27.91 -1.35 -5.66
CA LEU A 576 27.49 -0.18 -4.88
C LEU A 576 28.12 1.12 -5.39
N GLY A 577 29.39 1.08 -5.80
CA GLY A 577 30.06 2.23 -6.41
C GLY A 577 29.49 2.61 -7.76
N LEU A 578 29.14 1.64 -8.60
CA LEU A 578 28.45 1.88 -9.87
C LEU A 578 27.06 2.47 -9.63
N LEU A 579 26.31 1.96 -8.65
CA LEU A 579 25.02 2.51 -8.26
C LEU A 579 25.14 3.98 -7.86
N LEU A 580 26.03 4.32 -6.92
CA LEU A 580 26.25 5.70 -6.49
C LEU A 580 26.74 6.60 -7.64
N LEU A 581 27.57 6.08 -8.54
CA LEU A 581 28.03 6.83 -9.71
C LEU A 581 26.88 7.13 -10.67
N VAL A 582 25.97 6.17 -10.87
CA VAL A 582 24.75 6.37 -11.66
C VAL A 582 23.86 7.41 -11.01
N MET A 583 23.64 7.31 -9.69
CA MET A 583 22.85 8.28 -8.94
C MET A 583 23.47 9.68 -8.99
N TRP A 584 24.79 9.81 -8.96
CA TRP A 584 25.45 11.10 -9.07
C TRP A 584 25.31 11.70 -10.48
N ILE A 585 25.60 10.93 -11.53
CA ILE A 585 25.72 11.49 -12.89
C ILE A 585 24.38 11.62 -13.61
N PHE A 586 23.47 10.67 -13.41
CA PHE A 586 22.28 10.52 -14.25
C PHE A 586 20.96 10.84 -13.53
N THR A 587 21.02 11.34 -12.30
CA THR A 587 19.82 11.61 -11.49
C THR A 587 19.90 12.96 -10.80
N ASP A 588 18.74 13.54 -10.50
CA ASP A 588 18.60 14.81 -9.80
C ASP A 588 18.46 14.63 -8.28
N HIS A 589 18.92 13.51 -7.73
CA HIS A 589 18.94 13.28 -6.28
C HIS A 589 20.01 14.14 -5.61
N THR A 590 19.64 15.38 -5.28
CA THR A 590 20.53 16.37 -4.65
C THR A 590 21.11 15.90 -3.32
N ASP A 591 20.35 15.13 -2.54
CA ASP A 591 20.76 14.67 -1.21
C ASP A 591 21.71 13.45 -1.22
N ILE A 592 21.85 12.79 -2.37
CA ILE A 592 22.78 11.68 -2.63
C ILE A 592 24.03 12.17 -3.38
N TRP A 593 23.99 13.40 -3.90
CA TRP A 593 25.06 13.97 -4.72
C TRP A 593 26.35 14.20 -3.93
N ALA A 594 27.50 14.08 -4.60
CA ALA A 594 28.85 14.16 -4.02
C ALA A 594 29.10 13.21 -2.84
N ASN A 595 28.54 12.00 -2.91
CA ASN A 595 28.72 10.98 -1.90
C ASN A 595 30.16 10.46 -1.86
N TRP A 596 30.85 10.70 -0.74
CA TRP A 596 32.24 10.34 -0.49
C TRP A 596 32.47 8.83 -0.35
N ASN A 597 31.42 8.02 -0.20
CA ASN A 597 31.54 6.55 -0.26
C ASN A 597 32.07 6.06 -1.61
N LEU A 598 32.02 6.89 -2.66
CA LEU A 598 32.64 6.59 -3.96
C LEU A 598 34.16 6.47 -3.91
N LEU A 599 34.82 7.12 -2.95
CA LEU A 599 36.27 7.02 -2.78
C LEU A 599 36.76 5.66 -2.31
N TRP A 600 35.87 4.79 -1.84
CA TRP A 600 36.23 3.41 -1.49
C TRP A 600 35.48 2.34 -2.27
N THR A 601 34.30 2.66 -2.81
CA THR A 601 33.51 1.72 -3.63
C THR A 601 33.96 1.68 -5.10
N LEU A 602 34.14 2.81 -5.79
CA LEU A 602 34.61 2.81 -7.20
C LEU A 602 36.01 2.22 -7.37
N PRO A 603 36.98 2.50 -6.49
CA PRO A 603 38.29 1.85 -6.54
C PRO A 603 38.27 0.32 -6.53
N ALA A 604 37.19 -0.31 -6.03
CA ALA A 604 37.04 -1.76 -6.04
C ALA A 604 36.88 -2.35 -7.45
N THR A 605 36.40 -1.55 -8.42
CA THR A 605 36.23 -1.97 -9.83
C THR A 605 37.53 -2.42 -10.48
N VAL A 606 38.67 -1.99 -9.93
CA VAL A 606 39.99 -2.48 -10.32
C VAL A 606 40.05 -4.00 -10.31
N TYR A 607 39.27 -4.69 -9.47
CA TYR A 607 39.17 -6.15 -9.41
C TYR A 607 38.90 -6.79 -10.78
N PHE A 608 38.01 -6.20 -11.57
CA PHE A 608 37.58 -6.71 -12.87
C PHE A 608 38.56 -6.41 -14.01
N ILE A 609 39.58 -5.58 -13.77
CA ILE A 609 40.61 -5.31 -14.79
C ILE A 609 41.49 -6.56 -14.97
N PRO A 610 41.69 -7.05 -16.21
CA PRO A 610 42.53 -8.20 -16.49
C PRO A 610 43.95 -8.06 -15.94
N ASN A 611 44.51 -9.15 -15.39
CA ASN A 611 45.86 -9.15 -14.79
C ASN A 611 46.98 -8.87 -15.80
N ASN A 612 46.75 -9.11 -17.08
CA ASN A 612 47.68 -8.81 -18.19
C ASN A 612 47.60 -7.35 -18.66
N SER A 613 46.68 -6.54 -18.13
CA SER A 613 46.57 -5.13 -18.49
C SER A 613 47.74 -4.33 -17.91
N PRO A 614 48.45 -3.52 -18.71
CA PRO A 614 49.54 -2.68 -18.23
C PRO A 614 49.07 -1.62 -17.22
N LEU A 615 47.77 -1.30 -17.21
CA LEU A 615 47.17 -0.30 -16.32
C LEU A 615 46.81 -0.86 -14.93
N LYS A 616 46.75 -2.19 -14.77
CA LYS A 616 46.26 -2.84 -13.53
C LYS A 616 47.08 -2.41 -12.30
N ALA A 617 48.41 -2.39 -12.43
CA ALA A 617 49.31 -2.05 -11.34
C ALA A 617 49.11 -0.60 -10.87
N THR A 618 49.09 0.33 -11.84
CA THR A 618 48.85 1.76 -11.58
C THR A 618 47.49 1.99 -10.95
N LEU A 619 46.43 1.43 -11.53
CA LEU A 619 45.07 1.58 -11.00
C LEU A 619 44.91 0.96 -9.61
N THR A 620 45.56 -0.18 -9.33
CA THR A 620 45.56 -0.77 -7.99
C THR A 620 46.24 0.15 -6.98
N TYR A 621 47.38 0.76 -7.33
CA TYR A 621 48.06 1.72 -6.46
C TYR A 621 47.20 2.96 -6.21
N THR A 622 46.62 3.54 -7.26
CA THR A 622 45.68 4.66 -7.14
C THR A 622 44.49 4.30 -6.26
N SER A 623 43.88 3.13 -6.46
CA SER A 623 42.77 2.65 -5.64
C SER A 623 43.14 2.58 -4.15
N VAL A 624 44.32 2.04 -3.83
CA VAL A 624 44.83 1.98 -2.45
C VAL A 624 44.97 3.38 -1.85
N VAL A 625 45.53 4.33 -2.60
CA VAL A 625 45.72 5.71 -2.13
C VAL A 625 44.37 6.40 -1.89
N LEU A 626 43.41 6.23 -2.78
CA LEU A 626 42.06 6.82 -2.63
C LEU A 626 41.35 6.26 -1.39
N ILE A 627 41.32 4.93 -1.23
CA ILE A 627 40.69 4.29 -0.07
C ILE A 627 41.41 4.69 1.23
N ALA A 628 42.76 4.73 1.23
CA ALA A 628 43.52 5.16 2.40
C ALA A 628 43.24 6.62 2.76
N SER A 629 43.13 7.50 1.76
CA SER A 629 42.79 8.91 1.97
C SER A 629 41.40 9.04 2.56
N TYR A 630 40.41 8.29 2.05
CA TYR A 630 39.07 8.22 2.64
C TYR A 630 39.13 7.77 4.10
N LEU A 631 39.83 6.68 4.42
CA LEU A 631 39.92 6.15 5.78
C LEU A 631 40.59 7.12 6.77
N LEU A 632 41.58 7.90 6.29
CA LEU A 632 42.29 8.89 7.10
C LEU A 632 41.49 10.19 7.31
N LEU A 633 40.73 10.62 6.30
CA LEU A 633 40.02 11.89 6.31
C LEU A 633 38.56 11.78 6.79
N SER A 634 37.92 10.62 6.62
CA SER A 634 36.52 10.43 7.02
C SER A 634 36.25 10.71 8.50
N PRO A 635 37.15 10.41 9.45
CA PRO A 635 36.97 10.83 10.83
C PRO A 635 37.27 12.33 10.98
N GLY A 636 36.22 13.16 10.86
CA GLY A 636 36.24 14.57 11.29
C GLY A 636 36.84 15.58 10.31
N ILE A 637 37.27 15.18 9.10
CA ILE A 637 37.71 16.12 8.05
C ILE A 637 36.73 16.16 6.88
N LEU A 638 36.20 15.00 6.46
CA LEU A 638 35.22 14.98 5.38
C LEU A 638 33.90 15.63 5.80
N PRO A 639 33.21 16.36 4.90
CA PRO A 639 31.93 17.00 5.20
C PRO A 639 30.75 16.01 5.28
N GLN A 640 30.98 14.74 4.94
CA GLN A 640 29.97 13.70 4.98
C GLN A 640 30.15 12.83 6.23
N PHE A 641 29.05 12.56 6.93
CA PHE A 641 29.03 11.62 8.04
C PHE A 641 29.44 10.22 7.58
N THR A 642 30.32 9.58 8.36
CA THR A 642 30.75 8.21 8.11
C THR A 642 30.54 7.39 9.39
N SER A 643 29.57 6.48 9.36
CA SER A 643 29.37 5.57 10.48
C SER A 643 30.47 4.53 10.58
N ILE A 644 30.62 3.95 11.79
CA ILE A 644 31.61 2.90 12.07
C ILE A 644 31.44 1.71 11.10
N SER A 645 30.19 1.37 10.78
CA SER A 645 29.86 0.32 9.81
C SER A 645 30.48 0.58 8.44
N LEU A 646 30.31 1.79 7.90
CA LEU A 646 30.89 2.18 6.62
C LEU A 646 32.41 2.25 6.66
N TRP A 647 32.97 2.72 7.78
CA TRP A 647 34.41 2.75 7.98
C TRP A 647 35.01 1.34 7.98
N CYS A 648 34.38 0.38 8.66
CA CYS A 648 34.77 -1.04 8.63
C CYS A 648 34.59 -1.69 7.24
N ALA A 649 33.54 -1.32 6.49
CA ALA A 649 33.36 -1.76 5.12
C ALA A 649 34.50 -1.24 4.22
N ALA A 650 34.87 0.03 4.33
CA ALA A 650 35.98 0.64 3.61
C ALA A 650 37.34 -0.01 3.97
N ILE A 651 37.57 -0.36 5.25
CA ILE A 651 38.73 -1.16 5.67
C ILE A 651 38.74 -2.52 5.00
N SER A 652 37.59 -3.18 4.92
CA SER A 652 37.47 -4.50 4.28
C SER A 652 37.84 -4.42 2.79
N VAL A 653 37.39 -3.37 2.09
CA VAL A 653 37.76 -3.10 0.70
C VAL A 653 39.24 -2.77 0.57
N PHE A 654 39.79 -1.92 1.44
CA PHE A 654 41.23 -1.61 1.48
C PHE A 654 42.08 -2.89 1.58
N LEU A 655 41.74 -3.75 2.55
CA LEU A 655 42.43 -5.03 2.78
C LEU A 655 42.23 -6.02 1.64
N ALA A 656 41.18 -5.90 0.83
CA ALA A 656 40.96 -6.74 -0.34
C ALA A 656 41.72 -6.24 -1.59
N VAL A 657 41.82 -4.92 -1.78
CA VAL A 657 42.53 -4.27 -2.91
C VAL A 657 44.05 -4.30 -2.71
N TYR A 658 44.55 -4.03 -1.49
CA TYR A 658 45.97 -3.81 -1.23
C TYR A 658 46.86 -4.95 -1.76
N PRO A 659 47.81 -4.68 -2.66
CA PRO A 659 48.57 -5.74 -3.35
C PRO A 659 49.42 -6.54 -2.37
N ILE A 660 49.48 -7.87 -2.59
CA ILE A 660 50.41 -8.73 -1.88
C ILE A 660 51.71 -8.72 -2.68
N LYS A 661 52.76 -8.05 -2.19
CA LYS A 661 54.13 -8.41 -2.59
C LYS A 661 54.42 -9.78 -1.97
N ILE A 662 54.14 -10.85 -2.71
CA ILE A 662 54.78 -12.13 -2.45
C ILE A 662 56.20 -11.95 -2.97
N ASN A 663 57.11 -11.52 -2.11
CA ASN A 663 58.53 -11.77 -2.38
C ASN A 663 58.67 -13.29 -2.43
N ARG A 664 58.60 -13.88 -3.63
CA ARG A 664 59.21 -15.17 -3.89
C ARG A 664 60.71 -14.92 -3.86
N LEU A 665 61.27 -14.94 -2.65
CA LEU A 665 62.69 -15.18 -2.43
C LEU A 665 62.90 -16.69 -2.39
#